data_AF-A0A1Q5UC34-F1
#
_entry.id   AF-A0A1Q5UC34-F1
#
_cell.length_a   1.000
_cell.length_b   1.000
_cell.length_c   1.000
_cell.angle_alpha   90.00
_cell.angle_beta   90.00
_cell.angle_gamma   90.00
#
_symmetry.space_group_name_H-M   'P 1'
#
loop_
_entity.id
_entity.type
_entity.pdbx_description
1 polymer ?
#
loop_
_entity_poly.entity_id
_entity_poly.type
_entity_poly.pdbx_seq_one_letter_code
_entity_poly.pdbx_strand_id
1 'polypeptide(L)'
;MQDVVIESCRTGVVIVGGARGPFSTGQGVGSFVLVDAIIANTPTGITTTLYGENSTALLLQNVGFYNTQNAIYDQGAGKALIPGGDQTILDSWGFGMVSDPSGSRFVSGNNLLAMNRTSSLVGTNKYNVRPNFFTRRRPKYIDLGNTQVLDVKALGAKGDGVTDDTTVLNSILSRGSNMSSIIYFPHSVYLIKDTLKIPKNSRILGQAWSQIMATGPKFQDLENPYVAVRVRQQGDIGIVEIQDILFTVSGPTAGAVLMEWNVHESTQGSASLWDSHFRISGAIGSGLQAADCPKESGTVNKRCIAAALILRLTQSSSAYLENVWVWTADHDLDRTSQDQLDIYAARGILIESQGPTWLYGTSSEHHALYQYQFYNAKNVVMGMIQTESPYYQPVPRAPQPFKVRQFPADPDFTNWLYSWFSDYSQNCVDNDHCQDRAFEIEESYDVWIYNLVSKAIREMVSPRGEMPTYATDNKNGFLSSLLAWIRGPKEIIGSRDHAGFHVWDSDTDSEALAGLPSACKTSLTQLVRCDIWASTFLGESYRGSLHNDTLTDSVCDESCGESLKSWFDSVATDCAGYNVSSSAPTKYGGQIWSGWNETCLKDPTTDKYCNDIIEGFSEVDFTKDRPKSELCSFCYVERLEMMQRSSYSVYDEYFQADLVVVHARCDISGPTEMPPSLDAPPEFHPKPACLSGKRYTTVDGDTCDSVALHLNVSSASFVMANNRHTIVCDRLPSDMDLCVPTTCASTYVLKDTDTCRSIEEANSNNVGDVRRYNPWVEFDCSNLQSTTPSFGHVICLRDSDESYTATAPIPGVTISPGRSSGYSRTVVDPPSNATVANGTTLKCGKWHVAKEGESCPMICLGESITSTLFLAVNPSLSSSNCSLALVTGNAYCAGPTTNWASLSEE
;
A
#
# COMPACT_ATOMS: atom_id res chain seq x y z
N MET A 1 -29.01 12.38 17.08
CA MET A 1 -30.20 11.53 16.80
C MET A 1 -30.34 11.40 15.29
N GLN A 2 -30.73 10.22 14.81
CA GLN A 2 -30.83 9.92 13.38
C GLN A 2 -32.05 9.03 13.08
N ASP A 3 -32.66 9.22 11.91
CA ASP A 3 -33.75 8.37 11.37
C ASP A 3 -34.96 8.28 12.31
N VAL A 4 -35.41 9.44 12.80
CA VAL A 4 -36.48 9.57 13.80
C VAL A 4 -37.76 10.13 13.19
N VAL A 5 -38.89 9.50 13.50
CA VAL A 5 -40.23 10.04 13.22
C VAL A 5 -40.92 10.41 14.52
N ILE A 6 -41.29 11.67 14.68
CA ILE A 6 -42.05 12.21 15.80
C ILE A 6 -43.42 12.63 15.28
N GLU A 7 -44.48 12.04 15.81
CA GLU A 7 -45.84 12.30 15.31
C GLU A 7 -46.85 12.50 16.45
N SER A 8 -47.82 13.39 16.23
CA SER A 8 -48.96 13.61 17.13
C SER A 8 -48.58 13.96 18.57
N CYS A 9 -47.46 14.67 18.74
CA CYS A 9 -47.00 15.18 20.03
C CYS A 9 -47.50 16.61 20.27
N ARG A 10 -47.55 17.08 21.53
CA ARG A 10 -47.77 18.51 21.82
C ARG A 10 -46.57 19.36 21.38
N THR A 11 -45.38 18.88 21.74
CA THR A 11 -44.08 19.43 21.37
C THR A 11 -43.19 18.26 21.00
N GLY A 12 -42.42 18.36 19.92
CA GLY A 12 -41.57 17.26 19.45
C GLY A 12 -40.30 17.13 20.27
N VAL A 13 -39.36 18.05 20.08
CA VAL A 13 -38.08 18.11 20.83
C VAL A 13 -38.03 19.37 21.68
N VAL A 14 -37.61 19.23 22.94
CA VAL A 14 -37.37 20.36 23.83
C VAL A 14 -35.88 20.40 24.18
N ILE A 15 -35.20 21.48 23.79
CA ILE A 15 -33.78 21.69 24.05
C ILE A 15 -33.66 22.72 25.16
N VAL A 16 -33.03 22.31 26.27
CA VAL A 16 -32.80 23.14 27.45
C VAL A 16 -31.29 23.26 27.67
N GLY A 17 -30.75 24.47 27.80
CA GLY A 17 -29.29 24.68 27.92
C GLY A 17 -28.86 26.05 28.43
N GLY A 18 -27.54 26.29 28.47
CA GLY A 18 -26.91 27.56 28.86
C GLY A 18 -25.50 27.37 29.42
N ALA A 19 -24.48 27.53 28.59
CA ALA A 19 -23.07 27.37 28.96
C ALA A 19 -22.35 28.74 29.02
N ARG A 20 -22.24 29.32 30.22
CA ARG A 20 -21.40 30.52 30.50
C ARG A 20 -21.81 31.86 29.86
N GLY A 21 -23.10 32.11 29.61
CA GLY A 21 -23.61 33.50 29.59
C GLY A 21 -23.69 34.07 31.02
N PRO A 22 -23.77 35.41 31.22
CA PRO A 22 -23.91 36.04 32.54
C PRO A 22 -25.15 35.63 33.36
N PHE A 23 -25.95 34.67 32.86
CA PHE A 23 -27.12 34.06 33.52
C PHE A 23 -27.11 32.51 33.54
N SER A 24 -25.97 31.85 33.28
CA SER A 24 -25.85 30.37 33.32
C SER A 24 -25.85 29.82 34.77
N THR A 25 -26.67 28.80 35.06
CA THR A 25 -26.82 28.18 36.39
C THR A 25 -26.27 26.74 36.50
N GLY A 26 -25.62 26.19 35.47
CA GLY A 26 -25.06 24.82 35.47
C GLY A 26 -24.70 24.26 34.07
N GLN A 27 -24.27 22.99 33.99
CA GLN A 27 -24.07 22.26 32.72
C GLN A 27 -25.42 21.86 32.10
N GLY A 28 -25.82 22.50 31.00
CA GLY A 28 -26.95 22.08 30.15
C GLY A 28 -26.52 21.20 28.97
N VAL A 29 -27.42 20.97 27.99
CA VAL A 29 -27.06 20.28 26.73
C VAL A 29 -25.87 20.99 26.08
N GLY A 30 -24.78 20.30 25.76
CA GLY A 30 -23.61 20.92 25.10
C GLY A 30 -23.89 21.17 23.61
N SER A 31 -24.38 20.14 22.93
CA SER A 31 -24.76 20.20 21.54
C SER A 31 -25.82 19.15 21.19
N PHE A 32 -26.66 19.40 20.19
CA PHE A 32 -27.64 18.46 19.69
C PHE A 32 -27.70 18.45 18.16
N VAL A 33 -27.62 17.26 17.58
CA VAL A 33 -27.77 17.03 16.13
C VAL A 33 -28.97 16.15 15.88
N LEU A 34 -29.85 16.56 14.97
CA LEU A 34 -30.94 15.76 14.44
C LEU A 34 -30.77 15.60 12.93
N VAL A 35 -30.49 14.37 12.51
CA VAL A 35 -30.30 14.01 11.10
C VAL A 35 -31.45 13.12 10.65
N ASP A 36 -31.93 13.31 9.42
CA ASP A 36 -32.88 12.39 8.77
C ASP A 36 -34.14 12.18 9.60
N ALA A 37 -34.88 13.26 9.89
CA ALA A 37 -36.02 13.20 10.79
C ALA A 37 -37.29 13.77 10.19
N ILE A 38 -38.43 13.26 10.65
CA ILE A 38 -39.75 13.76 10.30
C ILE A 38 -40.48 14.13 11.59
N ILE A 39 -41.00 15.36 11.66
CA ILE A 39 -41.83 15.82 12.77
C ILE A 39 -43.20 16.21 12.21
N ALA A 40 -44.21 15.38 12.46
CA ALA A 40 -45.53 15.51 11.85
C ALA A 40 -46.64 15.74 12.88
N ASN A 41 -47.70 16.44 12.50
CA ASN A 41 -48.94 16.60 13.29
C ASN A 41 -48.66 17.05 14.74
N THR A 42 -47.64 17.89 14.91
CA THR A 42 -47.08 18.29 16.20
C THR A 42 -47.06 19.82 16.22
N PRO A 43 -47.90 20.51 17.02
CA PRO A 43 -48.07 21.96 16.94
C PRO A 43 -46.76 22.75 17.02
N THR A 44 -45.82 22.31 17.87
CA THR A 44 -44.46 22.87 17.92
C THR A 44 -43.43 21.76 17.74
N GLY A 45 -42.70 21.78 16.62
CA GLY A 45 -41.73 20.74 16.30
C GLY A 45 -40.56 20.71 17.28
N ILE A 46 -39.75 21.76 17.28
CA ILE A 46 -38.60 21.92 18.19
C ILE A 46 -38.79 23.20 19.01
N THR A 47 -38.52 23.11 20.31
CA THR A 47 -38.46 24.25 21.22
C THR A 47 -37.05 24.42 21.76
N THR A 48 -36.57 25.66 21.79
CA THR A 48 -35.25 26.04 22.34
C THR A 48 -35.36 27.31 23.19
N THR A 49 -34.36 27.56 24.03
CA THR A 49 -34.15 28.82 24.76
C THR A 49 -32.79 29.46 24.42
N LEU A 50 -32.14 28.99 23.35
CA LEU A 50 -30.67 29.01 23.19
C LEU A 50 -30.22 29.81 21.95
N TYR A 51 -31.04 30.73 21.47
CA TYR A 51 -30.80 31.46 20.21
C TYR A 51 -29.69 32.53 20.29
N GLY A 52 -29.15 32.85 21.47
CA GLY A 52 -28.06 33.82 21.68
C GLY A 52 -26.65 33.22 21.62
N GLU A 53 -25.61 34.05 21.54
CA GLU A 53 -24.20 33.64 21.61
C GLU A 53 -23.87 32.90 22.93
N ASN A 54 -22.84 32.05 22.94
CA ASN A 54 -22.44 31.17 24.07
C ASN A 54 -23.54 30.19 24.53
N SER A 55 -24.28 29.64 23.58
CA SER A 55 -25.33 28.67 23.83
C SER A 55 -25.01 27.28 23.28
N THR A 56 -25.81 26.30 23.67
CA THR A 56 -25.82 24.94 23.12
C THR A 56 -25.92 24.97 21.59
N ALA A 57 -25.07 24.21 20.90
CA ALA A 57 -25.15 24.09 19.44
C ALA A 57 -26.35 23.20 19.03
N LEU A 58 -27.11 23.62 18.01
CA LEU A 58 -28.20 22.84 17.40
C LEU A 58 -27.97 22.72 15.89
N LEU A 59 -27.86 21.49 15.39
CA LEU A 59 -27.83 21.19 13.95
C LEU A 59 -29.02 20.30 13.55
N LEU A 60 -29.74 20.71 12.51
CA LEU A 60 -30.74 19.92 11.83
C LEU A 60 -30.25 19.62 10.41
N GLN A 61 -30.28 18.36 10.01
CA GLN A 61 -29.92 17.94 8.65
C GLN A 61 -30.98 17.01 8.07
N ASN A 62 -31.49 17.35 6.89
CA ASN A 62 -32.54 16.62 6.20
C ASN A 62 -33.76 16.34 7.12
N VAL A 63 -34.31 17.41 7.70
CA VAL A 63 -35.44 17.34 8.64
C VAL A 63 -36.69 17.93 8.00
N GLY A 64 -37.77 17.15 7.96
CA GLY A 64 -39.07 17.58 7.46
C GLY A 64 -40.07 17.81 8.59
N PHE A 65 -40.77 18.93 8.56
CA PHE A 65 -41.88 19.27 9.45
C PHE A 65 -43.18 19.28 8.66
N TYR A 66 -44.19 18.53 9.11
CA TYR A 66 -45.46 18.39 8.41
C TYR A 66 -46.63 18.69 9.34
N ASN A 67 -47.56 19.54 8.90
CA ASN A 67 -48.70 19.98 9.72
C ASN A 67 -48.27 20.45 11.12
N THR A 68 -47.22 21.29 11.17
CA THR A 68 -46.72 21.91 12.40
C THR A 68 -47.07 23.40 12.39
N GLN A 69 -47.39 24.02 13.53
CA GLN A 69 -47.64 25.47 13.56
C GLN A 69 -46.30 26.22 13.63
N ASN A 70 -45.41 25.77 14.51
CA ASN A 70 -44.03 26.24 14.59
C ASN A 70 -43.11 25.06 14.34
N ALA A 71 -42.29 25.10 13.29
CA ALA A 71 -41.26 24.09 13.09
C ALA A 71 -40.19 24.21 14.19
N ILE A 72 -39.72 25.44 14.44
CA ILE A 72 -38.75 25.75 15.49
C ILE A 72 -39.19 27.01 16.24
N TYR A 73 -39.33 26.91 17.56
CA TYR A 73 -39.79 28.00 18.42
C TYR A 73 -38.75 28.32 19.50
N ASP A 74 -38.39 29.59 19.63
CA ASP A 74 -37.57 30.08 20.73
C ASP A 74 -38.48 30.62 21.85
N GLN A 75 -38.50 29.91 22.97
CA GLN A 75 -39.25 30.31 24.15
C GLN A 75 -38.66 31.55 24.84
N GLY A 76 -37.34 31.74 24.78
CA GLY A 76 -36.67 32.90 25.38
C GLY A 76 -37.01 34.19 24.67
N ALA A 77 -36.98 34.18 23.34
CA ALA A 77 -37.39 35.33 22.51
C ALA A 77 -38.91 35.42 22.26
N GLY A 78 -39.68 34.39 22.66
CA GLY A 78 -41.12 34.32 22.45
C GLY A 78 -41.55 34.29 20.98
N LYS A 79 -40.70 33.80 20.07
CA LYS A 79 -40.93 33.87 18.61
C LYS A 79 -40.63 32.54 17.92
N ALA A 80 -41.32 32.29 16.80
CA ALA A 80 -40.91 31.23 15.87
C ALA A 80 -39.59 31.62 15.19
N LEU A 81 -38.58 30.74 15.27
CA LEU A 81 -37.36 30.87 14.49
C LEU A 81 -37.60 30.40 13.06
N ILE A 82 -38.31 29.29 12.92
CA ILE A 82 -38.79 28.76 11.63
C ILE A 82 -40.29 28.49 11.77
N PRO A 83 -41.14 29.19 10.99
CA PRO A 83 -42.57 28.91 10.98
C PRO A 83 -42.83 27.50 10.45
N GLY A 84 -43.89 26.87 10.97
CA GLY A 84 -44.41 25.63 10.40
C GLY A 84 -45.33 25.89 9.21
N GLY A 85 -46.15 24.90 8.90
CA GLY A 85 -47.13 24.88 7.83
C GLY A 85 -47.53 23.44 7.51
N ASP A 86 -48.16 23.24 6.36
CA ASP A 86 -48.43 21.92 5.81
C ASP A 86 -47.12 21.14 5.60
N GLN A 87 -46.07 21.83 5.14
CA GLN A 87 -44.75 21.27 4.90
C GLN A 87 -43.65 22.34 5.01
N THR A 88 -42.65 22.07 5.86
CA THR A 88 -41.39 22.83 5.95
C THR A 88 -40.23 21.84 5.95
N ILE A 89 -39.27 21.95 5.03
CA ILE A 89 -38.12 21.04 4.93
C ILE A 89 -36.84 21.82 5.10
N LEU A 90 -35.97 21.34 5.98
CA LEU A 90 -34.65 21.89 6.24
C LEU A 90 -33.58 20.90 5.80
N ASP A 91 -32.76 21.29 4.82
CA ASP A 91 -31.65 20.48 4.32
C ASP A 91 -30.47 20.48 5.31
N SER A 92 -30.02 21.66 5.73
CA SER A 92 -29.05 21.84 6.80
C SER A 92 -29.28 23.21 7.43
N TRP A 93 -29.65 23.25 8.70
CA TRP A 93 -29.98 24.48 9.43
C TRP A 93 -29.57 24.36 10.89
N GLY A 94 -29.07 25.44 11.48
CA GLY A 94 -28.69 25.40 12.89
C GLY A 94 -28.22 26.72 13.49
N PHE A 95 -27.89 26.66 14.77
CA PHE A 95 -27.21 27.74 15.49
C PHE A 95 -26.06 27.19 16.36
N GLY A 96 -24.97 27.94 16.45
CA GLY A 96 -23.71 27.52 17.07
C GLY A 96 -22.48 28.05 16.34
N MET A 97 -21.28 27.67 16.80
CA MET A 97 -20.01 28.08 16.19
C MET A 97 -19.78 27.37 14.86
N VAL A 98 -19.56 28.13 13.80
CA VAL A 98 -19.19 27.62 12.48
C VAL A 98 -17.80 28.13 12.13
N SER A 99 -16.96 27.26 11.59
CA SER A 99 -15.64 27.61 11.09
C SER A 99 -15.51 27.31 9.61
N ASP A 100 -14.91 28.24 8.89
CA ASP A 100 -14.54 28.15 7.48
C ASP A 100 -13.17 28.86 7.30
N PRO A 101 -12.61 28.96 6.07
CA PRO A 101 -11.30 29.60 5.86
C PRO A 101 -11.19 31.06 6.33
N SER A 102 -12.31 31.76 6.58
CA SER A 102 -12.31 33.13 7.12
C SER A 102 -12.24 33.20 8.64
N GLY A 103 -12.34 32.06 9.33
CA GLY A 103 -12.28 31.93 10.78
C GLY A 103 -13.58 31.41 11.41
N SER A 104 -13.56 31.29 12.73
CA SER A 104 -14.70 30.85 13.53
C SER A 104 -15.66 32.01 13.84
N ARG A 105 -16.97 31.80 13.69
CA ARG A 105 -18.01 32.77 14.05
C ARG A 105 -19.27 32.07 14.57
N PHE A 106 -20.04 32.74 15.41
CA PHE A 106 -21.33 32.24 15.83
C PHE A 106 -22.39 32.47 14.73
N VAL A 107 -23.21 31.46 14.49
CA VAL A 107 -24.39 31.54 13.61
C VAL A 107 -25.65 31.44 14.45
N SER A 108 -26.53 32.43 14.35
CA SER A 108 -27.82 32.47 15.07
C SER A 108 -28.98 32.02 14.19
N GLY A 109 -29.00 30.75 13.78
CA GLY A 109 -30.15 30.15 13.11
C GLY A 109 -30.21 30.41 11.61
N ASN A 110 -29.26 29.87 10.86
CA ASN A 110 -29.19 30.01 9.40
C ASN A 110 -29.11 28.66 8.68
N ASN A 111 -29.43 28.68 7.39
CA ASN A 111 -29.07 27.58 6.50
C ASN A 111 -27.55 27.44 6.42
N LEU A 112 -27.07 26.22 6.53
CA LEU A 112 -25.64 25.88 6.43
C LEU A 112 -25.41 25.10 5.14
N LEU A 113 -24.16 25.10 4.67
CA LEU A 113 -23.79 24.24 3.56
C LEU A 113 -23.98 22.77 3.96
N ALA A 114 -24.63 22.00 3.09
CA ALA A 114 -24.90 20.59 3.27
C ALA A 114 -24.08 19.79 2.27
N MET A 115 -23.53 18.67 2.73
CA MET A 115 -22.85 17.74 1.85
C MET A 115 -23.80 17.13 0.82
N ASN A 116 -23.29 16.87 -0.38
CA ASN A 116 -23.97 15.99 -1.31
C ASN A 116 -23.79 14.55 -0.83
N ARG A 117 -24.88 13.80 -0.69
CA ARG A 117 -24.84 12.44 -0.17
C ARG A 117 -24.60 11.46 -1.31
N THR A 118 -23.47 10.75 -1.29
CA THR A 118 -23.18 9.70 -2.27
C THR A 118 -24.30 8.66 -2.26
N SER A 119 -24.75 8.24 -3.45
CA SER A 119 -25.86 7.29 -3.62
C SER A 119 -25.63 5.95 -2.91
N SER A 120 -24.38 5.50 -2.78
CA SER A 120 -24.02 4.27 -2.07
C SER A 120 -24.22 4.36 -0.55
N LEU A 121 -24.22 5.57 0.02
CA LEU A 121 -24.34 5.82 1.47
C LEU A 121 -25.79 5.98 1.96
N VAL A 122 -26.74 6.11 1.05
CA VAL A 122 -28.14 6.41 1.37
C VAL A 122 -29.07 5.23 1.08
N GLY A 123 -30.16 5.16 1.85
CA GLY A 123 -31.23 4.18 1.64
C GLY A 123 -32.32 4.68 0.68
N THR A 124 -33.42 3.94 0.59
CA THR A 124 -34.58 4.33 -0.23
C THR A 124 -35.32 5.51 0.38
N ASN A 125 -35.69 6.50 -0.46
CA ASN A 125 -36.44 7.66 -0.01
C ASN A 125 -37.89 7.29 0.34
N LYS A 126 -38.36 7.68 1.53
CA LYS A 126 -39.72 7.41 2.01
C LYS A 126 -40.62 8.65 2.08
N TYR A 127 -40.04 9.84 2.04
CA TYR A 127 -40.77 11.11 2.21
C TYR A 127 -40.28 12.14 1.18
N ASN A 128 -40.92 13.32 1.11
CA ASN A 128 -40.50 14.42 0.24
C ASN A 128 -39.23 15.14 0.75
N VAL A 129 -38.30 14.41 1.37
CA VAL A 129 -36.99 14.89 1.83
C VAL A 129 -35.88 14.19 1.03
N ARG A 130 -34.60 14.49 1.27
CA ARG A 130 -33.51 13.75 0.63
C ARG A 130 -33.47 12.32 1.17
N PRO A 131 -32.93 11.34 0.41
CA PRO A 131 -32.71 10.00 0.93
C PRO A 131 -31.91 10.02 2.25
N ASN A 132 -32.44 9.34 3.27
CA ASN A 132 -31.77 9.17 4.55
C ASN A 132 -30.45 8.40 4.36
N PHE A 133 -29.45 8.65 5.20
CA PHE A 133 -28.32 7.73 5.31
C PHE A 133 -28.84 6.33 5.62
N PHE A 134 -28.23 5.34 4.99
CA PHE A 134 -28.66 3.96 5.16
C PHE A 134 -28.47 3.53 6.62
N THR A 135 -29.56 3.04 7.23
CA THR A 135 -29.58 2.46 8.57
C THR A 135 -30.07 1.03 8.48
N ARG A 136 -29.49 0.15 9.29
CA ARG A 136 -29.86 -1.26 9.38
C ARG A 136 -29.80 -1.72 10.83
N ARG A 137 -30.98 -2.08 11.37
CA ARG A 137 -31.08 -2.66 12.71
C ARG A 137 -30.41 -4.04 12.75
N ARG A 138 -29.82 -4.35 13.91
CA ARG A 138 -29.31 -5.68 14.24
C ARG A 138 -30.31 -6.80 13.86
N PRO A 139 -29.92 -7.76 13.00
CA PRO A 139 -30.79 -8.86 12.59
C PRO A 139 -31.21 -9.76 13.76
N LYS A 140 -32.52 -10.00 13.91
CA LYS A 140 -33.05 -10.91 14.93
C LYS A 140 -33.17 -12.36 14.47
N TYR A 141 -33.00 -12.62 13.17
CA TYR A 141 -33.12 -13.95 12.55
C TYR A 141 -34.43 -14.71 12.88
N ILE A 142 -35.54 -13.98 13.08
CA ILE A 142 -36.84 -14.56 13.46
C ILE A 142 -37.46 -15.47 12.40
N ASP A 143 -36.96 -15.38 11.18
CA ASP A 143 -37.39 -16.09 9.99
C ASP A 143 -36.58 -17.38 9.73
N LEU A 144 -35.53 -17.63 10.51
CA LEU A 144 -34.68 -18.82 10.40
C LEU A 144 -35.10 -19.89 11.41
N GLY A 145 -35.19 -21.14 10.97
CA GLY A 145 -35.56 -22.27 11.82
C GLY A 145 -34.39 -22.76 12.68
N ASN A 146 -34.69 -23.36 13.85
CA ASN A 146 -33.67 -23.86 14.80
C ASN A 146 -32.65 -24.84 14.16
N THR A 147 -33.04 -25.58 13.13
CA THR A 147 -32.15 -26.52 12.41
C THR A 147 -31.05 -25.82 11.60
N GLN A 148 -31.11 -24.50 11.48
CA GLN A 148 -30.12 -23.66 10.80
C GLN A 148 -29.14 -22.99 11.79
N VAL A 149 -29.15 -23.40 13.06
CA VAL A 149 -28.24 -22.89 14.10
C VAL A 149 -27.21 -23.96 14.44
N LEU A 150 -25.93 -23.59 14.32
CA LEU A 150 -24.77 -24.41 14.64
C LEU A 150 -24.13 -23.89 15.92
N ASP A 151 -24.38 -24.56 17.04
CA ASP A 151 -23.75 -24.28 18.33
C ASP A 151 -22.29 -24.76 18.31
N VAL A 152 -21.34 -23.86 18.53
CA VAL A 152 -19.91 -24.17 18.44
C VAL A 152 -19.46 -25.18 19.52
N LYS A 153 -20.07 -25.16 20.71
CA LYS A 153 -19.73 -26.11 21.79
C LYS A 153 -20.29 -27.49 21.51
N ALA A 154 -21.53 -27.56 21.00
CA ALA A 154 -22.11 -28.82 20.56
C ALA A 154 -21.30 -29.48 19.42
N LEU A 155 -20.56 -28.68 18.65
CA LEU A 155 -19.70 -29.12 17.55
C LEU A 155 -18.22 -29.26 17.93
N GLY A 156 -17.88 -29.10 19.21
CA GLY A 156 -16.58 -29.50 19.76
C GLY A 156 -15.66 -28.37 20.24
N ALA A 157 -16.01 -27.10 20.02
CA ALA A 157 -15.28 -25.99 20.65
C ALA A 157 -15.44 -26.06 22.18
N LYS A 158 -14.36 -25.81 22.92
CA LYS A 158 -14.39 -25.90 24.38
C LYS A 158 -14.87 -24.60 25.01
N GLY A 159 -14.34 -23.46 24.56
CA GLY A 159 -14.63 -22.17 25.14
C GLY A 159 -14.22 -22.07 26.63
N ASP A 160 -13.19 -22.81 27.05
CA ASP A 160 -12.74 -22.92 28.44
C ASP A 160 -11.62 -21.92 28.80
N GLY A 161 -11.22 -21.07 27.87
CA GLY A 161 -10.13 -20.11 28.04
C GLY A 161 -8.73 -20.73 28.10
N VAL A 162 -8.58 -22.01 27.73
CA VAL A 162 -7.29 -22.73 27.79
C VAL A 162 -7.05 -23.57 26.53
N THR A 163 -8.06 -24.28 26.05
CA THR A 163 -7.99 -25.12 24.86
C THR A 163 -7.90 -24.24 23.62
N ASP A 164 -6.99 -24.58 22.71
CA ASP A 164 -6.89 -23.94 21.39
C ASP A 164 -8.08 -24.37 20.52
N ASP A 165 -9.05 -23.47 20.37
CA ASP A 165 -10.26 -23.68 19.60
C ASP A 165 -10.11 -23.28 18.12
N THR A 166 -8.92 -22.84 17.66
CA THR A 166 -8.76 -22.30 16.30
C THR A 166 -9.18 -23.29 15.21
N THR A 167 -8.69 -24.53 15.26
CA THR A 167 -8.95 -25.52 14.19
C THR A 167 -10.42 -25.91 14.13
N VAL A 168 -11.04 -26.17 15.30
CA VAL A 168 -12.44 -26.57 15.37
C VAL A 168 -13.37 -25.44 14.97
N LEU A 169 -13.11 -24.20 15.40
CA LEU A 169 -13.89 -23.04 14.99
C LEU A 169 -13.78 -22.75 13.50
N ASN A 170 -12.57 -22.81 12.92
CA ASN A 170 -12.40 -22.67 11.47
C ASN A 170 -13.20 -23.72 10.68
N SER A 171 -13.23 -24.97 11.16
CA SER A 171 -14.06 -26.02 10.56
C SER A 171 -15.56 -25.72 10.67
N ILE A 172 -16.03 -25.25 11.82
CA ILE A 172 -17.44 -24.94 12.06
C ILE A 172 -17.89 -23.75 11.21
N LEU A 173 -17.10 -22.67 11.19
CA LEU A 173 -17.36 -21.48 10.39
C LEU A 173 -17.42 -21.81 8.89
N SER A 174 -16.50 -22.65 8.40
CA SER A 174 -16.52 -23.14 7.01
C SER A 174 -17.79 -23.92 6.70
N ARG A 175 -18.21 -24.82 7.60
CA ARG A 175 -19.46 -25.58 7.44
C ARG A 175 -20.69 -24.69 7.44
N GLY A 176 -20.79 -23.74 8.38
CA GLY A 176 -21.94 -22.84 8.48
C GLY A 176 -22.08 -21.94 7.26
N SER A 177 -20.97 -21.43 6.73
CA SER A 177 -20.92 -20.67 5.49
C SER A 177 -21.50 -21.45 4.29
N ASN A 178 -21.15 -22.73 4.15
CA ASN A 178 -21.66 -23.57 3.05
C ASN A 178 -23.17 -23.86 3.18
N MET A 179 -23.70 -23.85 4.40
CA MET A 179 -25.10 -24.12 4.70
C MET A 179 -25.93 -22.85 4.87
N SER A 180 -25.33 -21.67 4.75
CA SER A 180 -25.93 -20.37 5.12
C SER A 180 -26.59 -20.39 6.51
N SER A 181 -25.95 -21.07 7.46
CA SER A 181 -26.42 -21.27 8.83
C SER A 181 -25.92 -20.19 9.78
N ILE A 182 -26.62 -20.00 10.89
CA ILE A 182 -26.21 -19.16 12.01
C ILE A 182 -25.19 -19.95 12.85
N ILE A 183 -24.01 -19.41 13.05
CA ILE A 183 -23.02 -19.92 13.99
C ILE A 183 -23.25 -19.27 15.34
N TYR A 184 -23.67 -20.07 16.31
CA TYR A 184 -23.96 -19.62 17.65
C TYR A 184 -22.77 -19.88 18.57
N PHE A 185 -22.28 -18.82 19.22
CA PHE A 185 -21.24 -18.86 20.24
C PHE A 185 -21.91 -18.72 21.62
N PRO A 186 -22.02 -19.80 22.41
CA PRO A 186 -22.41 -19.68 23.81
C PRO A 186 -21.40 -18.84 24.62
N HIS A 187 -21.86 -18.27 25.73
CA HIS A 187 -21.02 -17.50 26.66
C HIS A 187 -19.81 -18.34 27.08
N SER A 188 -18.60 -17.83 26.80
CA SER A 188 -17.34 -18.52 27.04
C SER A 188 -16.13 -17.72 26.54
N VAL A 189 -14.92 -18.23 26.80
CA VAL A 189 -13.67 -17.72 26.24
C VAL A 189 -13.08 -18.74 25.27
N TYR A 190 -13.13 -18.43 23.98
CA TYR A 190 -12.61 -19.27 22.90
C TYR A 190 -11.20 -18.78 22.54
N LEU A 191 -10.18 -19.51 22.98
CA LEU A 191 -8.80 -19.16 22.63
C LEU A 191 -8.50 -19.48 21.17
N ILE A 192 -7.80 -18.58 20.50
CA ILE A 192 -7.21 -18.83 19.18
C ILE A 192 -5.70 -18.62 19.22
N LYS A 193 -4.94 -19.57 18.64
CA LYS A 193 -3.46 -19.48 18.51
C LYS A 193 -2.98 -19.26 17.08
N ASP A 194 -3.92 -19.20 16.15
CA ASP A 194 -3.71 -18.87 14.75
C ASP A 194 -4.94 -18.15 14.19
N THR A 195 -4.88 -17.67 12.96
CA THR A 195 -5.96 -16.90 12.32
C THR A 195 -7.29 -17.67 12.34
N LEU A 196 -8.29 -17.07 12.96
CA LEU A 196 -9.69 -17.42 12.78
C LEU A 196 -10.20 -16.80 11.49
N LYS A 197 -10.59 -17.63 10.53
CA LYS A 197 -11.04 -17.24 9.20
C LYS A 197 -12.56 -17.21 9.19
N ILE A 198 -13.15 -16.03 9.05
CA ILE A 198 -14.59 -15.85 8.91
C ILE A 198 -14.94 -15.88 7.41
N PRO A 199 -15.70 -16.89 6.93
CA PRO A 199 -16.09 -16.98 5.53
C PRO A 199 -17.27 -16.04 5.19
N LYS A 200 -17.87 -16.22 4.02
CA LYS A 200 -18.91 -15.41 3.33
C LYS A 200 -20.19 -16.14 3.56
N ASN A 201 -21.28 -15.41 3.57
CA ASN A 201 -22.55 -15.94 4.04
C ASN A 201 -22.43 -16.41 5.51
N SER A 202 -21.54 -15.78 6.28
CA SER A 202 -21.39 -16.07 7.72
C SER A 202 -22.38 -15.21 8.50
N ARG A 203 -23.14 -15.86 9.37
CA ARG A 203 -24.00 -15.22 10.37
C ARG A 203 -23.53 -15.70 11.73
N ILE A 204 -22.92 -14.83 12.51
CA ILE A 204 -22.32 -15.15 13.80
C ILE A 204 -23.12 -14.44 14.89
N LEU A 205 -23.56 -15.19 15.89
CA LEU A 205 -24.31 -14.69 17.04
C LEU A 205 -23.65 -15.19 18.32
N GLY A 206 -23.20 -14.26 19.16
CA GLY A 206 -22.76 -14.56 20.52
C GLY A 206 -23.91 -14.57 21.53
N GLN A 207 -23.66 -15.22 22.67
CA GLN A 207 -24.55 -15.19 23.83
C GLN A 207 -23.96 -14.27 24.90
N ALA A 208 -24.46 -13.03 24.96
CA ALA A 208 -24.04 -12.01 25.92
C ALA A 208 -22.52 -11.72 25.89
N TRP A 209 -21.70 -12.54 26.56
CA TRP A 209 -20.27 -12.33 26.72
C TRP A 209 -19.45 -13.48 26.11
N SER A 210 -19.51 -13.60 24.79
CA SER A 210 -18.76 -14.61 24.03
C SER A 210 -17.46 -14.02 23.52
N GLN A 211 -16.32 -14.54 23.99
CA GLN A 211 -15.01 -13.95 23.72
C GLN A 211 -14.20 -14.78 22.73
N ILE A 212 -13.66 -14.14 21.70
CA ILE A 212 -12.62 -14.71 20.83
C ILE A 212 -11.30 -14.06 21.27
N MET A 213 -10.43 -14.86 21.87
CA MET A 213 -9.24 -14.38 22.56
C MET A 213 -7.97 -14.90 21.88
N ALA A 214 -7.22 -14.00 21.24
CA ALA A 214 -5.98 -14.35 20.54
C ALA A 214 -4.79 -14.43 21.48
N THR A 215 -3.95 -15.47 21.33
CA THR A 215 -2.73 -15.63 22.14
C THR A 215 -1.69 -16.52 21.46
N GLY A 216 -0.45 -16.47 21.90
CA GLY A 216 0.62 -17.37 21.47
C GLY A 216 1.60 -16.78 20.46
N PRO A 217 2.62 -17.57 20.04
CA PRO A 217 3.82 -17.05 19.38
C PRO A 217 3.56 -16.29 18.08
N LYS A 218 2.52 -16.66 17.32
CA LYS A 218 2.19 -16.01 16.05
C LYS A 218 1.85 -14.53 16.19
N PHE A 219 1.35 -14.12 17.35
CA PHE A 219 0.90 -12.75 17.61
C PHE A 219 1.93 -11.93 18.39
N GLN A 220 3.13 -12.46 18.68
CA GLN A 220 4.11 -11.80 19.55
C GLN A 220 5.06 -10.87 18.80
N ASP A 221 5.29 -11.11 17.51
CA ASP A 221 6.30 -10.40 16.76
C ASP A 221 5.78 -9.04 16.29
N LEU A 222 6.21 -7.99 17.00
CA LEU A 222 5.85 -6.63 16.64
C LEU A 222 6.38 -6.24 15.26
N GLU A 223 7.49 -6.80 14.75
CA GLU A 223 8.03 -6.43 13.44
C GLU A 223 7.29 -7.11 12.29
N ASN A 224 6.65 -8.25 12.56
CA ASN A 224 5.87 -9.02 11.59
C ASN A 224 4.43 -9.25 12.10
N PRO A 225 3.55 -8.22 12.04
CA PRO A 225 2.20 -8.33 12.56
C PRO A 225 1.42 -9.47 11.91
N TYR A 226 0.60 -10.14 12.71
CA TYR A 226 -0.16 -11.31 12.28
C TYR A 226 -1.64 -11.18 12.62
N VAL A 227 -2.49 -11.50 11.64
CA VAL A 227 -3.94 -11.34 11.74
C VAL A 227 -4.56 -12.45 12.59
N ALA A 228 -5.23 -12.06 13.68
CA ALA A 228 -5.96 -12.96 14.56
C ALA A 228 -7.33 -13.33 14.00
N VAL A 229 -8.13 -12.36 13.57
CA VAL A 229 -9.42 -12.61 12.91
C VAL A 229 -9.39 -12.03 11.51
N ARG A 230 -9.55 -12.89 10.50
CA ARG A 230 -9.63 -12.46 9.10
C ARG A 230 -11.04 -12.62 8.57
N VAL A 231 -11.71 -11.51 8.32
CA VAL A 231 -13.03 -11.46 7.68
C VAL A 231 -12.82 -11.41 6.18
N ARG A 232 -12.79 -12.59 5.57
CA ARG A 232 -12.55 -12.81 4.14
C ARG A 232 -11.18 -12.42 3.59
N GLN A 233 -10.94 -12.74 2.32
CA GLN A 233 -9.80 -12.26 1.56
C GLN A 233 -10.16 -10.95 0.87
N GLN A 234 -9.15 -10.15 0.49
CA GLN A 234 -9.38 -8.94 -0.30
C GLN A 234 -10.09 -9.28 -1.62
N GLY A 235 -11.05 -8.44 -2.01
CA GLY A 235 -11.90 -8.64 -3.19
C GLY A 235 -13.10 -9.58 -3.01
N ASP A 236 -13.26 -10.26 -1.87
CA ASP A 236 -14.42 -11.11 -1.62
C ASP A 236 -15.70 -10.27 -1.42
N ILE A 237 -16.74 -10.57 -2.20
CA ILE A 237 -18.08 -9.97 -2.08
C ILE A 237 -19.04 -10.97 -1.42
N GLY A 238 -19.82 -10.54 -0.42
CA GLY A 238 -20.83 -11.38 0.21
C GLY A 238 -21.48 -10.81 1.47
N ILE A 239 -22.16 -11.70 2.20
CA ILE A 239 -22.80 -11.40 3.48
C ILE A 239 -21.88 -11.82 4.63
N VAL A 240 -21.60 -10.93 5.57
CA VAL A 240 -21.01 -11.24 6.87
C VAL A 240 -21.75 -10.43 7.92
N GLU A 241 -22.40 -11.12 8.86
CA GLU A 241 -23.17 -10.52 9.94
C GLU A 241 -22.61 -11.05 11.25
N ILE A 242 -21.99 -10.20 12.06
CA ILE A 242 -21.42 -10.56 13.37
C ILE A 242 -22.14 -9.77 14.45
N GLN A 243 -22.63 -10.45 15.48
CA GLN A 243 -23.26 -9.79 16.61
C GLN A 243 -22.93 -10.42 17.97
N ASP A 244 -22.91 -9.59 19.00
CA ASP A 244 -22.74 -9.98 20.41
C ASP A 244 -21.41 -10.74 20.70
N ILE A 245 -20.31 -10.40 20.02
CA ILE A 245 -18.97 -11.00 20.18
C ILE A 245 -17.96 -9.99 20.74
N LEU A 246 -17.19 -10.42 21.75
CA LEU A 246 -16.02 -9.69 22.24
C LEU A 246 -14.74 -10.25 21.62
N PHE A 247 -14.00 -9.42 20.88
CA PHE A 247 -12.66 -9.75 20.39
C PHE A 247 -11.61 -9.23 21.39
N THR A 248 -10.65 -10.06 21.77
CA THR A 248 -9.66 -9.71 22.80
C THR A 248 -8.36 -10.47 22.60
N VAL A 249 -7.37 -10.21 23.46
CA VAL A 249 -6.05 -10.84 23.47
C VAL A 249 -5.69 -11.35 24.87
N SER A 250 -4.84 -12.37 24.91
CA SER A 250 -4.15 -12.80 26.13
C SER A 250 -2.65 -12.76 25.89
N GLY A 251 -1.98 -11.83 26.57
CA GLY A 251 -0.60 -11.44 26.32
C GLY A 251 0.42 -12.56 26.59
N PRO A 252 1.61 -12.48 25.98
CA PRO A 252 2.10 -11.41 25.10
C PRO A 252 1.58 -11.51 23.65
N THR A 253 1.21 -10.37 23.06
CA THR A 253 0.57 -10.27 21.72
C THR A 253 0.94 -8.99 20.95
N ALA A 254 2.17 -8.50 21.10
CA ALA A 254 2.60 -7.21 20.53
C ALA A 254 2.38 -7.07 19.01
N GLY A 255 2.49 -8.17 18.25
CA GLY A 255 2.28 -8.24 16.81
C GLY A 255 0.84 -8.52 16.38
N ALA A 256 -0.14 -8.53 17.29
CA ALA A 256 -1.52 -8.84 16.91
C ALA A 256 -2.12 -7.76 16.01
N VAL A 257 -2.62 -8.17 14.84
CA VAL A 257 -3.69 -7.46 14.13
C VAL A 257 -5.00 -8.15 14.51
N LEU A 258 -5.77 -7.56 15.42
CA LEU A 258 -6.87 -8.28 16.06
C LEU A 258 -7.97 -8.64 15.04
N MET A 259 -8.32 -7.71 14.15
CA MET A 259 -9.20 -7.99 13.02
C MET A 259 -8.77 -7.26 11.73
N GLU A 260 -8.70 -8.05 10.66
CA GLU A 260 -8.61 -7.55 9.28
C GLU A 260 -9.95 -7.81 8.58
N TRP A 261 -10.58 -6.74 8.12
CA TRP A 261 -11.88 -6.72 7.46
C TRP A 261 -11.71 -6.49 5.96
N ASN A 262 -11.97 -7.52 5.17
CA ASN A 262 -11.72 -7.52 3.73
C ASN A 262 -12.99 -7.61 2.87
N VAL A 263 -14.09 -8.09 3.45
CA VAL A 263 -15.33 -8.35 2.72
C VAL A 263 -15.98 -7.06 2.22
N HIS A 264 -16.48 -7.10 0.99
CA HIS A 264 -17.40 -6.12 0.44
C HIS A 264 -18.83 -6.67 0.48
N GLU A 265 -19.79 -5.82 0.78
CA GLU A 265 -21.20 -6.18 0.84
C GLU A 265 -21.73 -6.66 -0.52
N SER A 266 -22.56 -7.72 -0.52
CA SER A 266 -23.34 -8.13 -1.70
C SER A 266 -24.69 -7.41 -1.80
N THR A 267 -25.22 -6.95 -0.67
CA THR A 267 -26.39 -6.08 -0.55
C THR A 267 -26.12 -5.02 0.51
N GLN A 268 -26.71 -3.83 0.39
CA GLN A 268 -26.44 -2.71 1.31
C GLN A 268 -26.55 -3.11 2.79
N GLY A 269 -25.48 -2.91 3.55
CA GLY A 269 -25.36 -3.27 4.97
C GLY A 269 -25.17 -4.76 5.26
N SER A 270 -24.85 -5.60 4.28
CA SER A 270 -24.67 -7.06 4.48
C SER A 270 -23.28 -7.48 4.97
N ALA A 271 -22.31 -6.58 4.94
CA ALA A 271 -21.01 -6.73 5.59
C ALA A 271 -21.04 -5.87 6.87
N SER A 272 -21.20 -6.50 8.04
CA SER A 272 -21.71 -5.79 9.20
C SER A 272 -21.37 -6.38 10.57
N LEU A 273 -21.28 -5.50 11.56
CA LEU A 273 -20.95 -5.77 12.96
C LEU A 273 -21.93 -4.99 13.89
N TRP A 274 -22.59 -5.69 14.82
CA TRP A 274 -23.44 -5.07 15.86
C TRP A 274 -23.06 -5.55 17.24
N ASP A 275 -23.08 -4.68 18.25
CA ASP A 275 -22.86 -5.06 19.67
C ASP A 275 -21.65 -5.99 19.85
N SER A 276 -20.62 -5.76 19.05
CA SER A 276 -19.43 -6.57 19.03
C SER A 276 -18.24 -5.64 19.20
N HIS A 277 -17.45 -5.94 20.20
CA HIS A 277 -16.50 -4.99 20.78
C HIS A 277 -15.10 -5.57 20.73
N PHE A 278 -14.11 -4.70 20.84
CA PHE A 278 -12.70 -5.04 20.94
C PHE A 278 -12.22 -4.52 22.28
N ARG A 279 -11.71 -5.41 23.12
CA ARG A 279 -11.19 -5.07 24.44
C ARG A 279 -9.79 -5.62 24.58
N ILE A 280 -8.81 -4.75 24.58
CA ILE A 280 -7.41 -5.14 24.74
C ILE A 280 -7.05 -4.99 26.21
N SER A 281 -6.77 -6.12 26.88
CA SER A 281 -6.42 -6.14 28.31
C SER A 281 -7.58 -5.75 29.26
N GLY A 282 -7.27 -5.44 30.52
CA GLY A 282 -8.18 -4.90 31.53
C GLY A 282 -9.11 -5.92 32.17
N ALA A 283 -8.83 -7.22 32.04
CA ALA A 283 -9.71 -8.27 32.54
C ALA A 283 -9.01 -9.60 32.81
N ILE A 284 -9.65 -10.45 33.62
CA ILE A 284 -9.22 -11.81 33.95
C ILE A 284 -9.02 -12.64 32.68
N GLY A 285 -7.89 -13.35 32.63
CA GLY A 285 -7.49 -14.18 31.49
C GLY A 285 -6.65 -13.45 30.43
N SER A 286 -6.58 -12.11 30.47
CA SER A 286 -5.74 -11.35 29.54
C SER A 286 -4.23 -11.48 29.81
N GLY A 287 -3.82 -11.82 31.03
CA GLY A 287 -2.40 -11.80 31.43
C GLY A 287 -1.76 -10.40 31.34
N LEU A 288 -2.60 -9.36 31.39
CA LEU A 288 -2.24 -7.97 31.18
C LEU A 288 -2.96 -7.05 32.21
N GLN A 289 -3.32 -7.59 33.37
CA GLN A 289 -4.10 -6.87 34.39
C GLN A 289 -3.26 -5.84 35.16
N ALA A 290 -3.86 -5.11 36.11
CA ALA A 290 -3.13 -4.10 36.90
C ALA A 290 -1.91 -4.65 37.67
N ALA A 291 -1.91 -5.96 37.99
CA ALA A 291 -0.75 -6.62 38.60
C ALA A 291 0.41 -6.86 37.62
N ASP A 292 0.11 -6.97 36.32
CA ASP A 292 1.07 -7.24 35.25
C ASP A 292 1.58 -5.93 34.61
N CYS A 293 0.67 -4.95 34.48
CA CYS A 293 0.85 -3.71 33.74
C CYS A 293 0.46 -2.47 34.57
N PRO A 294 1.05 -2.26 35.76
CA PRO A 294 0.71 -1.11 36.60
C PRO A 294 1.07 0.21 35.90
N LYS A 295 0.27 1.25 36.14
CA LYS A 295 0.57 2.60 35.65
C LYS A 295 1.87 3.16 36.24
N GLU A 296 2.43 4.18 35.57
CA GLU A 296 3.59 4.96 36.04
C GLU A 296 4.82 4.08 36.36
N SER A 297 5.00 2.98 35.62
CA SER A 297 6.10 2.03 35.85
C SER A 297 7.49 2.60 35.53
N GLY A 298 7.58 3.84 35.03
CA GLY A 298 8.81 4.59 34.77
C GLY A 298 9.56 4.19 33.51
N THR A 299 9.20 3.06 32.88
CA THR A 299 9.74 2.59 31.58
C THR A 299 8.69 1.76 30.87
N VAL A 300 8.71 1.71 29.53
CA VAL A 300 7.80 0.84 28.77
C VAL A 300 8.01 -0.63 29.15
N ASN A 301 7.00 -1.25 29.77
CA ASN A 301 6.98 -2.68 29.99
C ASN A 301 6.64 -3.40 28.67
N LYS A 302 7.64 -4.03 28.05
CA LYS A 302 7.48 -4.77 26.77
C LYS A 302 6.41 -5.86 26.82
N ARG A 303 6.11 -6.43 28.01
CA ARG A 303 5.04 -7.44 28.15
C ARG A 303 3.65 -6.84 27.99
N CYS A 304 3.51 -5.53 28.22
CA CYS A 304 2.24 -4.80 28.13
C CYS A 304 1.96 -4.25 26.73
N ILE A 305 2.83 -4.57 25.75
CA ILE A 305 2.56 -4.30 24.33
C ILE A 305 1.62 -5.40 23.82
N ALA A 306 0.39 -5.00 23.51
CA ALA A 306 -0.73 -5.91 23.39
C ALA A 306 -1.30 -6.04 21.97
N ALA A 307 -1.09 -5.05 21.10
CA ALA A 307 -1.52 -5.11 19.69
C ALA A 307 -0.78 -4.11 18.79
N ALA A 308 -0.56 -4.52 17.53
CA ALA A 308 -0.03 -3.67 16.47
C ALA A 308 -1.15 -2.88 15.76
N LEU A 309 -2.34 -3.46 15.64
CA LEU A 309 -3.54 -2.82 15.08
C LEU A 309 -4.79 -3.56 15.54
N ILE A 310 -5.84 -2.86 15.96
CA ILE A 310 -7.07 -3.53 16.41
C ILE A 310 -7.99 -3.86 15.24
N LEU A 311 -8.39 -2.86 14.44
CA LEU A 311 -9.32 -3.06 13.34
C LEU A 311 -8.81 -2.40 12.05
N ARG A 312 -8.71 -3.18 10.98
CA ARG A 312 -8.38 -2.70 9.63
C ARG A 312 -9.54 -2.92 8.69
N LEU A 313 -10.11 -1.85 8.13
CA LEU A 313 -11.05 -1.91 7.00
C LEU A 313 -10.25 -1.68 5.71
N THR A 314 -9.93 -2.76 4.99
CA THR A 314 -9.06 -2.67 3.81
C THR A 314 -9.74 -1.99 2.62
N GLN A 315 -8.94 -1.62 1.61
CA GLN A 315 -9.39 -0.82 0.47
C GLN A 315 -10.60 -1.41 -0.27
N SER A 316 -10.62 -2.72 -0.51
CA SER A 316 -11.71 -3.39 -1.22
C SER A 316 -12.95 -3.64 -0.35
N SER A 317 -12.91 -3.31 0.93
CA SER A 317 -13.98 -3.66 1.87
C SER A 317 -15.15 -2.67 1.85
N SER A 318 -16.27 -3.09 2.42
CA SER A 318 -17.36 -2.21 2.83
C SER A 318 -17.81 -2.63 4.24
N ALA A 319 -18.40 -1.74 5.02
CA ALA A 319 -18.72 -2.06 6.42
C ALA A 319 -19.91 -1.27 6.97
N TYR A 320 -20.80 -1.95 7.70
CA TYR A 320 -21.80 -1.35 8.57
C TYR A 320 -21.47 -1.73 10.02
N LEU A 321 -20.97 -0.78 10.79
CA LEU A 321 -20.54 -0.96 12.18
C LEU A 321 -21.49 -0.16 13.08
N GLU A 322 -22.23 -0.83 13.96
CA GLU A 322 -23.15 -0.16 14.89
C GLU A 322 -22.95 -0.64 16.33
N ASN A 323 -22.79 0.30 17.26
CA ASN A 323 -22.43 0.03 18.65
C ASN A 323 -21.15 -0.83 18.76
N VAL A 324 -20.05 -0.32 18.24
CA VAL A 324 -18.74 -0.97 18.22
C VAL A 324 -17.77 -0.16 19.08
N TRP A 325 -17.20 -0.79 20.09
CA TRP A 325 -16.24 -0.15 20.99
C TRP A 325 -14.87 -0.80 20.81
N VAL A 326 -13.89 0.00 20.43
CA VAL A 326 -12.50 -0.39 20.21
C VAL A 326 -11.67 0.19 21.36
N TRP A 327 -11.52 -0.56 22.44
CA TRP A 327 -10.97 -0.06 23.68
C TRP A 327 -9.66 -0.77 24.05
N THR A 328 -8.61 0.03 24.20
CA THR A 328 -7.40 -0.39 24.90
C THR A 328 -7.53 -0.03 26.36
N ALA A 329 -7.34 -1.01 27.25
CA ALA A 329 -7.66 -0.82 28.65
C ALA A 329 -6.86 0.32 29.31
N ASP A 330 -7.58 1.28 29.88
CA ASP A 330 -7.02 2.31 30.75
C ASP A 330 -7.08 1.92 32.24
N HIS A 331 -7.95 0.96 32.60
CA HIS A 331 -8.10 0.42 33.95
C HIS A 331 -8.52 -1.07 33.98
N ASP A 332 -8.35 -1.73 35.13
CA ASP A 332 -8.72 -3.13 35.36
C ASP A 332 -10.20 -3.25 35.74
N LEU A 333 -11.00 -3.86 34.87
CA LEU A 333 -12.45 -4.01 35.03
C LEU A 333 -12.82 -5.03 36.10
N ASP A 334 -11.94 -5.99 36.38
CA ASP A 334 -12.21 -7.10 37.31
C ASP A 334 -11.69 -6.81 38.72
N ARG A 335 -11.25 -5.57 38.99
CA ARG A 335 -10.91 -5.07 40.32
C ARG A 335 -11.92 -4.02 40.77
N THR A 336 -12.39 -4.14 42.02
CA THR A 336 -13.34 -3.17 42.60
C THR A 336 -12.80 -1.75 42.67
N SER A 337 -11.48 -1.59 42.74
CA SER A 337 -10.82 -0.28 42.78
C SER A 337 -10.65 0.37 41.41
N GLN A 338 -10.86 -0.37 40.31
CA GLN A 338 -10.63 0.09 38.93
C GLN A 338 -9.23 0.69 38.76
N ASP A 339 -8.22 -0.05 39.20
CA ASP A 339 -6.82 0.40 39.15
C ASP A 339 -6.42 0.70 37.70
N GLN A 340 -5.89 1.89 37.46
CA GLN A 340 -5.35 2.32 36.16
C GLN A 340 -4.10 1.50 35.77
N LEU A 341 -3.90 1.31 34.47
CA LEU A 341 -2.85 0.45 33.93
C LEU A 341 -2.26 0.98 32.60
N ASP A 342 -1.01 0.60 32.32
CA ASP A 342 -0.27 0.98 31.11
C ASP A 342 -0.34 -0.16 30.07
N ILE A 343 -1.24 -0.06 29.09
CA ILE A 343 -1.33 -1.01 27.97
C ILE A 343 -1.03 -0.31 26.67
N TYR A 344 -0.14 -0.91 25.87
CA TYR A 344 0.30 -0.33 24.62
C TYR A 344 -0.34 -1.09 23.45
N ALA A 345 -1.31 -0.47 22.81
CA ALA A 345 -1.80 -0.84 21.47
C ALA A 345 -1.49 0.32 20.51
N ALA A 346 -0.92 0.02 19.35
CA ALA A 346 -0.44 1.09 18.47
C ALA A 346 -1.59 1.86 17.81
N ARG A 347 -2.57 1.15 17.26
CA ARG A 347 -3.55 1.68 16.30
C ARG A 347 -4.94 1.16 16.61
N GLY A 348 -5.93 2.05 16.62
CA GLY A 348 -7.34 1.71 16.80
C GLY A 348 -7.94 1.17 15.51
N ILE A 349 -8.57 2.06 14.73
CA ILE A 349 -9.26 1.72 13.49
C ILE A 349 -8.57 2.37 12.29
N LEU A 350 -8.02 1.56 11.38
CA LEU A 350 -7.51 2.00 10.08
C LEU A 350 -8.57 1.76 9.01
N ILE A 351 -8.92 2.81 8.26
CA ILE A 351 -9.97 2.80 7.24
C ILE A 351 -9.34 3.17 5.89
N GLU A 352 -9.25 2.18 5.02
CA GLU A 352 -8.80 2.31 3.62
C GLU A 352 -9.96 2.09 2.63
N SER A 353 -11.08 1.59 3.16
CA SER A 353 -12.32 1.26 2.45
C SER A 353 -12.72 2.32 1.41
N GLN A 354 -12.97 1.85 0.20
CA GLN A 354 -13.57 2.65 -0.88
C GLN A 354 -15.10 2.79 -0.73
N GLY A 355 -15.64 2.17 0.32
CA GLY A 355 -17.01 2.25 0.73
C GLY A 355 -17.96 1.34 -0.05
N PRO A 356 -19.27 1.38 0.30
CA PRO A 356 -19.82 2.28 1.32
C PRO A 356 -19.47 1.83 2.75
N THR A 357 -19.31 2.77 3.67
CA THR A 357 -18.95 2.47 5.05
C THR A 357 -19.70 3.36 6.05
N TRP A 358 -20.34 2.74 7.03
CA TRP A 358 -21.14 3.38 8.07
C TRP A 358 -20.63 3.00 9.45
N LEU A 359 -20.33 4.00 10.28
CA LEU A 359 -19.92 3.82 11.68
C LEU A 359 -20.89 4.56 12.59
N TYR A 360 -21.86 3.84 13.15
CA TYR A 360 -22.90 4.38 14.00
C TYR A 360 -22.63 4.10 15.47
N GLY A 361 -22.39 5.17 16.25
CA GLY A 361 -22.10 5.05 17.67
C GLY A 361 -20.84 4.22 17.95
N THR A 362 -19.77 4.44 17.17
CA THR A 362 -18.50 3.75 17.38
C THR A 362 -17.57 4.56 18.28
N SER A 363 -16.78 3.89 19.10
CA SER A 363 -15.74 4.51 19.93
C SER A 363 -14.41 3.79 19.71
N SER A 364 -13.32 4.55 19.70
CA SER A 364 -11.95 4.04 19.61
C SER A 364 -11.06 4.81 20.57
N GLU A 365 -10.47 4.13 21.57
CA GLU A 365 -9.83 4.80 22.70
C GLU A 365 -8.48 4.19 23.10
N HIS A 366 -7.58 5.07 23.53
CA HIS A 366 -6.31 4.78 24.19
C HIS A 366 -5.25 4.08 23.33
N HIS A 367 -5.27 4.31 22.02
CA HIS A 367 -4.22 3.85 21.10
C HIS A 367 -3.09 4.86 21.01
N ALA A 368 -1.85 4.37 20.92
CA ALA A 368 -0.66 5.20 20.97
C ALA A 368 -0.50 6.14 19.77
N LEU A 369 -0.87 5.69 18.57
CA LEU A 369 -0.68 6.45 17.33
C LEU A 369 -1.96 7.18 16.91
N TYR A 370 -3.07 6.46 16.76
CA TYR A 370 -4.35 7.04 16.35
C TYR A 370 -5.52 6.19 16.78
N GLN A 371 -6.65 6.86 17.01
CA GLN A 371 -7.92 6.22 17.32
C GLN A 371 -8.66 5.81 16.04
N TYR A 372 -8.71 6.73 15.07
CA TYR A 372 -9.22 6.53 13.73
C TYR A 372 -8.21 7.09 12.74
N GLN A 373 -7.91 6.36 11.67
CA GLN A 373 -7.09 6.85 10.56
C GLN A 373 -7.79 6.54 9.24
N PHE A 374 -7.90 7.54 8.38
CA PHE A 374 -8.42 7.40 7.02
C PHE A 374 -7.24 7.49 6.06
N TYR A 375 -7.08 6.49 5.20
CA TYR A 375 -6.03 6.50 4.20
C TYR A 375 -6.59 6.13 2.84
N ASN A 376 -6.59 7.11 1.91
CA ASN A 376 -7.20 6.98 0.59
C ASN A 376 -8.67 6.50 0.61
N ALA A 377 -9.35 6.60 1.75
CA ALA A 377 -10.72 6.13 1.92
C ALA A 377 -11.72 7.08 1.24
N LYS A 378 -12.87 6.54 0.84
CA LYS A 378 -13.98 7.34 0.31
C LYS A 378 -15.33 6.73 0.68
N ASN A 379 -16.37 7.55 0.60
CA ASN A 379 -17.76 7.14 0.89
C ASN A 379 -17.91 6.55 2.30
N VAL A 380 -17.51 7.33 3.30
CA VAL A 380 -17.62 6.98 4.72
C VAL A 380 -18.54 7.96 5.44
N VAL A 381 -19.45 7.46 6.27
CA VAL A 381 -20.26 8.27 7.20
C VAL A 381 -20.13 7.74 8.61
N MET A 382 -19.95 8.64 9.57
CA MET A 382 -19.71 8.27 10.97
C MET A 382 -20.50 9.19 11.90
N GLY A 383 -21.20 8.63 12.88
CA GLY A 383 -22.15 9.39 13.68
C GLY A 383 -22.72 8.64 14.90
N MET A 384 -22.53 9.08 16.14
CA MET A 384 -21.38 9.88 16.58
C MET A 384 -20.17 8.96 16.76
N ILE A 385 -18.98 9.54 16.61
CA ILE A 385 -17.74 8.91 17.03
C ILE A 385 -17.28 9.49 18.36
N GLN A 386 -16.50 8.73 19.10
CA GLN A 386 -15.85 9.19 20.32
C GLN A 386 -14.44 8.59 20.43
N THR A 387 -13.55 9.34 21.07
CA THR A 387 -12.12 9.02 21.22
C THR A 387 -11.54 9.58 22.51
N GLU A 388 -10.60 8.85 23.10
CA GLU A 388 -9.70 9.33 24.15
C GLU A 388 -8.25 8.97 23.83
N SER A 389 -7.33 9.88 24.14
CA SER A 389 -5.89 9.61 24.09
C SER A 389 -5.49 8.72 25.29
N PRO A 390 -4.48 7.85 25.18
CA PRO A 390 -4.02 7.05 26.29
C PRO A 390 -3.48 7.92 27.43
N TYR A 391 -3.79 7.55 28.67
CA TYR A 391 -3.53 8.41 29.85
C TYR A 391 -2.05 8.52 30.21
N TYR A 392 -1.25 7.52 29.83
CA TYR A 392 0.20 7.53 30.04
C TYR A 392 0.91 8.56 29.16
N GLN A 393 0.36 8.94 28.00
CA GLN A 393 1.01 9.95 27.15
C GLN A 393 1.11 11.29 27.89
N PRO A 394 2.27 12.00 27.82
CA PRO A 394 3.41 11.85 26.91
C PRO A 394 4.50 10.84 27.35
N VAL A 395 4.27 9.94 28.30
CA VAL A 395 5.31 9.03 28.82
C VAL A 395 4.90 7.56 28.62
N PRO A 396 5.35 6.89 27.54
CA PRO A 396 6.16 7.41 26.45
C PRO A 396 5.35 8.27 25.46
N ARG A 397 6.07 9.04 24.64
CA ARG A 397 5.51 9.89 23.58
C ARG A 397 5.20 9.03 22.37
N ALA A 398 4.09 9.30 21.67
CA ALA A 398 3.90 8.73 20.34
C ALA A 398 5.11 9.09 19.44
N PRO A 399 5.65 8.14 18.64
CA PRO A 399 5.10 6.82 18.36
C PRO A 399 5.54 5.69 19.32
N GLN A 400 6.38 5.97 20.32
CA GLN A 400 6.92 4.95 21.22
C GLN A 400 5.79 4.22 21.99
N PRO A 401 5.89 2.89 22.18
CA PRO A 401 7.04 2.03 21.87
C PRO A 401 7.05 1.43 20.44
N PHE A 402 6.25 1.98 19.53
CA PHE A 402 6.05 1.43 18.20
C PHE A 402 6.95 2.11 17.17
N LYS A 403 7.20 1.39 16.07
CA LYS A 403 7.71 1.98 14.84
C LYS A 403 6.53 2.51 14.02
N VAL A 404 6.73 3.69 13.44
CA VAL A 404 5.85 4.21 12.39
C VAL A 404 6.09 3.47 11.08
N ARG A 405 5.14 3.57 10.14
CA ARG A 405 5.19 3.01 8.78
C ARG A 405 5.12 1.49 8.70
N GLN A 406 4.55 0.87 9.73
CA GLN A 406 4.20 -0.54 9.67
C GLN A 406 2.87 -0.77 8.95
N PHE A 407 2.00 0.25 8.97
CA PHE A 407 0.77 0.30 8.20
C PHE A 407 0.76 1.58 7.35
N PRO A 408 -0.02 1.60 6.25
CA PRO A 408 -0.14 2.79 5.43
C PRO A 408 -0.61 4.00 6.22
N ALA A 409 0.00 5.16 5.94
CA ALA A 409 -0.26 6.45 6.60
C ALA A 409 -0.21 6.44 8.13
N ASP A 410 0.70 5.66 8.73
CA ASP A 410 1.08 5.94 10.09
C ASP A 410 1.58 7.38 10.23
N PRO A 411 1.06 8.16 11.20
CA PRO A 411 1.54 9.51 11.45
C PRO A 411 3.02 9.47 11.84
N ASP A 412 3.80 10.38 11.27
CA ASP A 412 5.25 10.45 11.48
C ASP A 412 5.64 11.20 12.78
N PHE A 413 4.68 11.90 13.41
CA PHE A 413 4.84 12.69 14.63
C PHE A 413 6.00 13.69 14.61
N THR A 414 6.46 14.08 13.41
CA THR A 414 7.59 15.00 13.22
C THR A 414 7.27 16.40 13.72
N ASN A 415 5.98 16.73 13.87
CA ASN A 415 5.48 17.87 14.63
C ASN A 415 4.43 17.41 15.67
N TRP A 416 4.29 18.18 16.74
CA TRP A 416 3.91 17.85 18.14
C TRP A 416 2.42 17.54 18.39
N LEU A 417 2.14 16.65 19.37
CA LEU A 417 0.81 16.26 19.91
C LEU A 417 0.97 15.72 21.35
N TYR A 418 0.09 16.04 22.33
CA TYR A 418 -0.13 15.23 23.57
C TYR A 418 -1.59 15.09 23.97
N SER A 419 -1.99 14.64 25.16
CA SER A 419 -3.21 13.83 25.44
C SER A 419 -4.31 14.62 26.19
N TRP A 420 -5.31 14.00 26.82
CA TRP A 420 -6.26 14.65 27.77
C TRP A 420 -5.73 14.67 29.20
N PHE A 421 -4.73 13.82 29.43
CA PHE A 421 -3.87 13.78 30.59
C PHE A 421 -2.46 14.07 30.11
N SER A 422 -1.61 14.51 31.01
CA SER A 422 -0.17 14.53 30.76
C SER A 422 0.46 13.67 31.84
N ASP A 423 0.74 12.41 31.50
CA ASP A 423 1.31 11.42 32.43
C ASP A 423 0.41 11.26 33.67
N TYR A 424 -0.85 10.86 33.43
CA TYR A 424 -1.91 10.72 34.43
C TYR A 424 -2.32 12.00 35.20
N SER A 425 -1.61 13.12 35.01
CA SER A 425 -1.96 14.41 35.61
C SER A 425 -3.01 15.15 34.77
N GLN A 426 -4.02 15.70 35.45
CA GLN A 426 -5.07 16.52 34.85
C GLN A 426 -4.80 18.03 34.92
N ASN A 427 -3.63 18.48 35.39
CA ASN A 427 -3.33 19.92 35.52
C ASN A 427 -3.43 20.69 34.18
N CYS A 428 -3.23 19.99 33.07
CA CYS A 428 -3.37 20.56 31.72
C CYS A 428 -4.84 20.84 31.35
N VAL A 429 -5.82 20.20 32.00
CA VAL A 429 -7.26 20.33 31.74
C VAL A 429 -7.76 21.72 32.12
N ASP A 430 -7.22 22.28 33.20
CA ASP A 430 -7.53 23.64 33.68
C ASP A 430 -7.08 24.72 32.68
N ASN A 431 -6.01 24.43 31.95
CA ASN A 431 -5.46 25.32 30.93
C ASN A 431 -5.97 24.99 29.52
N ASP A 432 -6.80 23.96 29.36
CA ASP A 432 -7.26 23.45 28.06
C ASP A 432 -6.13 23.10 27.07
N HIS A 433 -4.99 22.63 27.58
CA HIS A 433 -3.77 22.40 26.81
C HIS A 433 -3.11 21.06 27.18
N CYS A 434 -3.90 19.99 27.21
CA CYS A 434 -3.36 18.65 27.38
C CYS A 434 -2.80 18.13 26.03
N GLN A 435 -3.49 18.45 24.93
CA GLN A 435 -3.19 18.05 23.56
C GLN A 435 -3.05 19.26 22.64
N ASP A 436 -2.04 19.25 21.76
CA ASP A 436 -1.95 20.28 20.74
C ASP A 436 -3.03 20.11 19.66
N ARG A 437 -3.19 18.93 19.04
CA ARG A 437 -4.12 18.75 17.90
C ARG A 437 -4.90 17.45 17.98
N ALA A 438 -6.18 17.45 17.60
CA ALA A 438 -7.01 16.23 17.66
C ALA A 438 -7.40 15.67 16.28
N PHE A 439 -7.60 16.53 15.30
CA PHE A 439 -8.10 16.15 13.97
C PHE A 439 -7.18 16.74 12.89
N GLU A 440 -6.29 15.92 12.35
CA GLU A 440 -5.38 16.31 11.28
C GLU A 440 -5.93 15.93 9.91
N ILE A 441 -5.79 16.81 8.92
CA ILE A 441 -6.27 16.59 7.55
C ILE A 441 -5.14 16.93 6.58
N GLU A 442 -4.88 16.03 5.65
CA GLU A 442 -3.86 16.18 4.61
C GLU A 442 -4.41 15.67 3.27
N GLU A 443 -4.16 16.42 2.20
CA GLU A 443 -4.46 16.06 0.81
C GLU A 443 -5.87 15.43 0.62
N SER A 444 -6.88 16.01 1.26
CA SER A 444 -8.23 15.45 1.31
C SER A 444 -9.26 16.45 0.82
N TYR A 445 -10.31 15.99 0.16
CA TYR A 445 -11.44 16.84 -0.26
C TYR A 445 -12.77 16.18 0.08
N ASP A 446 -13.86 16.95 0.03
CA ASP A 446 -15.21 16.50 0.43
C ASP A 446 -15.26 15.96 1.88
N VAL A 447 -14.49 16.57 2.79
CA VAL A 447 -14.50 16.29 4.22
C VAL A 447 -15.50 17.21 4.91
N TRP A 448 -16.51 16.63 5.57
CA TRP A 448 -17.57 17.37 6.24
C TRP A 448 -17.61 17.03 7.72
N ILE A 449 -17.31 18.01 8.58
CA ILE A 449 -17.28 17.82 10.02
C ILE A 449 -18.41 18.62 10.64
N TYR A 450 -19.36 17.90 11.21
CA TYR A 450 -20.50 18.48 11.92
C TYR A 450 -20.43 18.09 13.39
N ASN A 451 -20.73 19.05 14.25
CA ASN A 451 -20.82 18.86 15.69
C ASN A 451 -19.55 18.28 16.35
N LEU A 452 -18.37 18.82 15.98
CA LEU A 452 -17.11 18.45 16.59
C LEU A 452 -17.01 19.04 17.99
N VAL A 453 -16.80 18.19 18.98
CA VAL A 453 -16.63 18.59 20.37
C VAL A 453 -15.29 18.06 20.86
N SER A 454 -14.51 18.92 21.51
CA SER A 454 -13.19 18.60 22.03
C SER A 454 -13.01 19.17 23.43
N LYS A 455 -12.06 18.64 24.19
CA LYS A 455 -11.68 19.24 25.47
C LYS A 455 -10.20 19.02 25.75
N ALA A 456 -9.61 20.07 26.34
CA ALA A 456 -8.18 20.18 26.56
C ALA A 456 -7.31 19.95 25.31
N ILE A 457 -7.88 20.17 24.13
CA ILE A 457 -7.19 20.22 22.84
C ILE A 457 -6.98 21.68 22.47
N ARG A 458 -5.79 22.07 22.01
CA ARG A 458 -5.50 23.44 21.55
C ARG A 458 -6.06 23.71 20.15
N GLU A 459 -5.86 22.78 19.23
CA GLU A 459 -6.27 22.83 17.83
C GLU A 459 -7.30 21.73 17.56
N MET A 460 -8.55 22.13 17.36
CA MET A 460 -9.66 21.19 17.14
C MET A 460 -9.53 20.50 15.77
N VAL A 461 -9.15 21.27 14.75
CA VAL A 461 -8.91 20.80 13.38
C VAL A 461 -7.64 21.46 12.88
N SER A 462 -6.69 20.66 12.39
CA SER A 462 -5.37 21.10 11.93
C SER A 462 -5.12 20.58 10.51
N PRO A 463 -5.58 21.28 9.47
CA PRO A 463 -5.18 20.96 8.10
C PRO A 463 -3.69 21.25 7.90
N ARG A 464 -2.97 20.33 7.25
CA ARG A 464 -1.53 20.48 7.02
C ARG A 464 -1.21 21.71 6.18
N GLY A 465 -0.25 22.53 6.62
CA GLY A 465 0.14 23.74 5.87
C GLY A 465 -0.87 24.89 5.92
N GLU A 466 -1.97 24.75 6.67
CA GLU A 466 -2.98 25.79 6.84
C GLU A 466 -3.08 26.28 8.29
N MET A 467 -3.86 27.35 8.51
CA MET A 467 -4.14 27.81 9.87
C MET A 467 -5.10 26.85 10.60
N PRO A 468 -4.75 26.37 11.81
CA PRO A 468 -5.63 25.53 12.59
C PRO A 468 -6.89 26.24 13.09
N THR A 469 -7.93 25.46 13.34
CA THR A 469 -9.11 25.92 14.08
C THR A 469 -8.88 25.73 15.58
N TYR A 470 -8.65 26.84 16.30
CA TYR A 470 -8.31 26.79 17.71
C TYR A 470 -9.52 26.56 18.61
N ALA A 471 -9.32 25.78 19.67
CA ALA A 471 -10.35 25.50 20.67
C ALA A 471 -10.66 26.71 21.55
N THR A 472 -9.73 27.66 21.69
CA THR A 472 -9.91 28.93 22.42
C THR A 472 -11.00 29.78 21.82
N ASP A 473 -11.14 29.75 20.50
CA ASP A 473 -12.10 30.55 19.75
C ASP A 473 -13.50 29.92 19.75
N ASN A 474 -13.60 28.67 20.21
CA ASN A 474 -14.79 27.83 20.12
C ASN A 474 -15.24 27.29 21.48
N LYS A 475 -14.92 27.98 22.58
CA LYS A 475 -15.27 27.57 23.95
C LYS A 475 -16.79 27.57 24.16
N ASN A 476 -17.33 26.44 24.61
CA ASN A 476 -18.75 26.25 24.92
C ASN A 476 -18.93 25.49 26.24
N GLY A 477 -18.84 26.22 27.36
CA GLY A 477 -18.97 25.65 28.70
C GLY A 477 -17.73 24.90 29.16
N PHE A 478 -17.87 23.61 29.45
CA PHE A 478 -16.73 22.76 29.83
C PHE A 478 -15.86 22.39 28.63
N LEU A 479 -16.47 22.23 27.46
CA LEU A 479 -15.87 21.75 26.22
C LEU A 479 -15.63 22.91 25.24
N SER A 480 -14.93 22.65 24.14
CA SER A 480 -14.96 23.48 22.93
C SER A 480 -15.78 22.77 21.85
N SER A 481 -16.67 23.47 21.16
CA SER A 481 -17.61 22.86 20.22
C SER A 481 -17.77 23.67 18.94
N LEU A 482 -17.72 22.98 17.80
CA LEU A 482 -18.07 23.48 16.47
C LEU A 482 -19.38 22.83 16.04
N LEU A 483 -20.38 23.63 15.69
CA LEU A 483 -21.59 23.17 15.01
C LEU A 483 -21.25 22.58 13.64
N ALA A 484 -20.38 23.27 12.89
CA ALA A 484 -19.91 22.82 11.60
C ALA A 484 -18.53 23.41 11.29
N TRP A 485 -17.66 22.58 10.74
CA TRP A 485 -16.44 23.00 10.07
C TRP A 485 -16.60 22.66 8.60
N ILE A 486 -16.65 23.69 7.76
CA ILE A 486 -17.13 23.60 6.38
C ILE A 486 -16.04 24.10 5.43
N ARG A 487 -15.71 23.24 4.45
CA ARG A 487 -14.92 23.58 3.27
C ARG A 487 -15.76 23.33 2.03
N GLY A 488 -15.46 24.01 0.93
CA GLY A 488 -16.22 23.82 -0.31
C GLY A 488 -16.10 22.39 -0.85
N PRO A 489 -17.06 21.90 -1.64
CA PRO A 489 -16.91 20.61 -2.30
C PRO A 489 -15.70 20.64 -3.25
N LYS A 490 -14.93 19.55 -3.28
CA LYS A 490 -13.67 19.41 -4.06
C LYS A 490 -12.56 20.40 -3.71
N GLU A 491 -12.71 21.17 -2.65
CA GLU A 491 -11.59 21.95 -2.10
C GLU A 491 -10.60 20.98 -1.46
N ILE A 492 -9.35 21.01 -1.91
CA ILE A 492 -8.27 20.22 -1.30
C ILE A 492 -7.90 20.91 0.01
N ILE A 493 -8.00 20.15 1.09
CA ILE A 493 -7.74 20.54 2.47
C ILE A 493 -6.40 19.96 2.86
N GLY A 494 -5.55 20.81 3.43
CA GLY A 494 -4.20 20.43 3.81
C GLY A 494 -3.37 20.01 2.60
N SER A 495 -3.48 20.79 1.52
CA SER A 495 -2.78 20.55 0.26
C SER A 495 -1.29 20.40 0.51
N ARG A 496 -0.70 19.38 -0.10
CA ARG A 496 0.74 19.25 -0.18
C ARG A 496 1.29 20.26 -1.17
N ASP A 497 2.53 20.66 -0.96
CA ASP A 497 3.27 21.45 -1.96
C ASP A 497 3.44 20.65 -3.27
N HIS A 498 3.52 19.32 -3.16
CA HIS A 498 3.52 18.40 -4.30
C HIS A 498 2.58 17.21 -4.08
N ALA A 499 1.83 16.83 -5.12
CA ALA A 499 0.96 15.64 -5.11
C ALA A 499 1.74 14.34 -4.79
N GLY A 500 3.03 14.31 -5.13
CA GLY A 500 3.94 13.19 -4.90
C GLY A 500 3.74 12.04 -5.87
N PHE A 501 4.60 11.03 -5.76
CA PHE A 501 4.53 9.81 -6.55
C PHE A 501 5.03 8.60 -5.75
N HIS A 502 4.71 7.40 -6.24
CA HIS A 502 5.19 6.15 -5.67
C HIS A 502 6.34 5.62 -6.53
N VAL A 503 7.43 5.18 -5.89
CA VAL A 503 8.53 4.48 -6.59
C VAL A 503 8.09 3.05 -6.94
N TRP A 504 7.34 2.42 -6.03
CA TRP A 504 6.67 1.14 -6.21
C TRP A 504 5.19 1.29 -5.86
N ASP A 505 4.31 0.70 -6.65
CA ASP A 505 2.87 0.73 -6.42
C ASP A 505 2.39 -0.62 -5.85
N SER A 506 1.55 -0.56 -4.82
CA SER A 506 1.12 -1.77 -4.10
C SER A 506 0.28 -2.71 -4.95
N ASP A 507 -0.42 -2.18 -5.96
CA ASP A 507 -1.33 -2.93 -6.80
C ASP A 507 -0.61 -3.40 -8.07
N THR A 508 0.05 -2.50 -8.79
CA THR A 508 0.70 -2.83 -10.07
C THR A 508 1.96 -3.66 -9.88
N ASP A 509 2.71 -3.44 -8.79
CA ASP A 509 3.96 -4.17 -8.51
C ASP A 509 3.78 -5.31 -7.50
N SER A 510 2.53 -5.72 -7.25
CA SER A 510 2.17 -6.75 -6.26
C SER A 510 2.96 -8.06 -6.42
N GLU A 511 3.31 -8.46 -7.65
CA GLU A 511 4.16 -9.62 -7.93
C GLU A 511 5.62 -9.39 -7.53
N ALA A 512 6.20 -8.22 -7.84
CA ALA A 512 7.57 -7.87 -7.49
C ALA A 512 7.74 -7.69 -5.97
N LEU A 513 6.68 -7.23 -5.31
CA LEU A 513 6.61 -7.06 -3.87
C LEU A 513 6.27 -8.37 -3.14
N ALA A 514 5.90 -9.44 -3.85
CA ALA A 514 5.52 -10.71 -3.23
C ALA A 514 6.67 -11.32 -2.42
N GLY A 515 6.36 -11.86 -1.23
CA GLY A 515 7.35 -12.46 -0.34
C GLY A 515 8.16 -11.48 0.52
N LEU A 516 8.03 -10.16 0.30
CA LEU A 516 8.65 -9.16 1.18
C LEU A 516 7.90 -9.00 2.50
N PRO A 517 8.60 -8.68 3.61
CA PRO A 517 7.97 -8.30 4.88
C PRO A 517 7.01 -7.11 4.72
N SER A 518 5.97 -7.03 5.54
CA SER A 518 4.97 -5.94 5.46
C SER A 518 5.59 -4.55 5.62
N ALA A 519 6.54 -4.40 6.56
CA ALA A 519 7.28 -3.15 6.74
C ALA A 519 8.06 -2.76 5.48
N CYS A 520 8.75 -3.71 4.84
CA CYS A 520 9.45 -3.47 3.58
C CYS A 520 8.49 -3.03 2.47
N LYS A 521 7.33 -3.71 2.33
CA LYS A 521 6.30 -3.30 1.36
C LYS A 521 5.81 -1.88 1.61
N THR A 522 5.46 -1.55 2.85
CA THR A 522 4.97 -0.21 3.21
C THR A 522 6.02 0.86 2.94
N SER A 523 7.29 0.59 3.21
CA SER A 523 8.39 1.51 2.93
C SER A 523 8.65 1.66 1.42
N LEU A 524 8.59 0.58 0.64
CA LEU A 524 8.73 0.63 -0.82
C LEU A 524 7.59 1.42 -1.48
N THR A 525 6.36 1.22 -1.01
CA THR A 525 5.15 1.87 -1.53
C THR A 525 4.86 3.20 -0.84
N GLN A 526 5.78 3.73 -0.03
CA GLN A 526 5.62 5.04 0.59
C GLN A 526 5.54 6.11 -0.50
N LEU A 527 4.63 7.08 -0.32
CA LEU A 527 4.55 8.25 -1.18
C LEU A 527 5.79 9.14 -1.01
N VAL A 528 6.47 9.42 -2.10
CA VAL A 528 7.55 10.41 -2.20
C VAL A 528 6.90 11.76 -2.50
N ARG A 529 6.99 12.70 -1.55
CA ARG A 529 6.40 14.05 -1.60
C ARG A 529 7.32 15.01 -2.38
N CYS A 530 7.49 14.74 -3.67
CA CYS A 530 8.28 15.54 -4.58
C CYS A 530 7.44 16.00 -5.79
N ASP A 531 7.92 17.03 -6.49
CA ASP A 531 7.44 17.32 -7.84
C ASP A 531 7.51 16.05 -8.71
N ILE A 532 6.46 15.80 -9.50
CA ILE A 532 6.36 14.61 -10.35
C ILE A 532 7.53 14.50 -11.32
N TRP A 533 8.16 15.61 -11.70
CA TRP A 533 9.34 15.61 -12.56
C TRP A 533 10.51 14.82 -11.95
N ALA A 534 10.66 14.79 -10.62
CA ALA A 534 11.70 13.99 -9.97
C ALA A 534 11.54 12.48 -10.27
N SER A 535 10.33 11.99 -10.55
CA SER A 535 10.12 10.58 -10.96
C SER A 535 10.79 10.24 -12.30
N THR A 536 11.05 11.24 -13.16
CA THR A 536 11.78 11.05 -14.43
C THR A 536 13.27 10.75 -14.22
N PHE A 537 13.77 10.91 -12.99
CA PHE A 537 15.12 10.52 -12.61
C PHE A 537 15.28 9.01 -12.37
N LEU A 538 14.23 8.24 -12.67
CA LEU A 538 14.30 6.79 -12.72
C LEU A 538 15.32 6.32 -13.77
N GLY A 539 16.26 5.46 -13.37
CA GLY A 539 17.34 4.97 -14.24
C GLY A 539 18.62 5.82 -14.17
N GLU A 540 19.73 5.25 -14.65
CA GLU A 540 21.02 5.95 -14.73
C GLU A 540 21.08 6.83 -15.96
N SER A 541 21.28 8.13 -15.77
CA SER A 541 21.50 9.10 -16.84
C SER A 541 22.20 10.33 -16.29
N TYR A 542 22.97 10.99 -17.13
CA TYR A 542 23.50 12.32 -16.81
C TYR A 542 22.34 13.32 -16.70
N ARG A 543 22.38 14.19 -15.68
CA ARG A 543 21.34 15.20 -15.42
C ARG A 543 21.84 16.60 -15.78
N GLY A 544 21.39 17.13 -16.91
CA GLY A 544 21.67 18.50 -17.37
C GLY A 544 20.72 19.54 -16.77
N SER A 545 20.80 20.77 -17.28
CA SER A 545 19.88 21.85 -16.91
C SER A 545 18.44 21.49 -17.30
N LEU A 546 17.47 21.96 -16.51
CA LEU A 546 16.05 21.89 -16.87
C LEU A 546 15.61 23.09 -17.72
N HIS A 547 16.51 24.06 -17.93
CA HIS A 547 16.30 25.33 -18.64
C HIS A 547 15.06 26.11 -18.17
N ASN A 548 14.69 25.94 -16.89
CA ASN A 548 13.51 26.55 -16.30
C ASN A 548 13.67 26.64 -14.77
N ASP A 549 14.12 27.79 -14.29
CA ASP A 549 14.36 28.04 -12.86
C ASP A 549 13.14 27.75 -11.99
N THR A 550 11.92 28.05 -12.46
CA THR A 550 10.69 27.76 -11.71
C THR A 550 10.45 26.25 -11.55
N LEU A 551 10.74 25.47 -12.58
CA LEU A 551 10.66 24.01 -12.50
C LEU A 551 11.80 23.46 -11.63
N THR A 552 13.01 23.99 -11.79
CA THR A 552 14.17 23.57 -10.98
C THR A 552 13.92 23.86 -9.50
N ASP A 553 13.39 25.03 -9.13
CA ASP A 553 13.03 25.36 -7.75
C ASP A 553 11.96 24.40 -7.20
N SER A 554 10.95 24.04 -8.00
CA SER A 554 9.91 23.07 -7.60
C SER A 554 10.49 21.66 -7.38
N VAL A 555 11.37 21.21 -8.26
CA VAL A 555 12.05 19.91 -8.12
C VAL A 555 12.98 19.91 -6.92
N CYS A 556 13.67 21.03 -6.68
CA CYS A 556 14.69 21.20 -5.65
C CYS A 556 14.18 21.71 -4.32
N ASP A 557 12.86 21.62 -4.09
CA ASP A 557 12.27 21.92 -2.79
C ASP A 557 12.92 21.08 -1.67
N GLU A 558 13.20 21.72 -0.54
CA GLU A 558 13.89 21.07 0.59
C GLU A 558 13.07 19.88 1.12
N SER A 559 11.73 19.98 1.13
CA SER A 559 10.84 18.91 1.58
C SER A 559 10.88 17.69 0.65
N CYS A 560 11.16 17.90 -0.64
CA CYS A 560 11.37 16.81 -1.59
C CYS A 560 12.65 16.03 -1.24
N GLY A 561 13.76 16.73 -0.97
CA GLY A 561 15.02 16.11 -0.53
C GLY A 561 14.86 15.31 0.77
N GLU A 562 14.14 15.86 1.75
CA GLU A 562 13.78 15.16 2.99
C GLU A 562 12.92 13.92 2.73
N SER A 563 11.94 14.01 1.83
CA SER A 563 11.06 12.89 1.48
C SER A 563 11.81 11.76 0.78
N LEU A 564 12.72 12.07 -0.14
CA LEU A 564 13.55 11.08 -0.84
C LEU A 564 14.51 10.40 0.12
N LYS A 565 15.18 11.17 0.99
CA LYS A 565 16.03 10.65 2.06
C LYS A 565 15.25 9.71 2.97
N SER A 566 14.07 10.16 3.42
CA SER A 566 13.19 9.37 4.28
C SER A 566 12.77 8.05 3.62
N TRP A 567 12.41 8.08 2.34
CA TRP A 567 12.07 6.86 1.58
C TRP A 567 13.28 5.92 1.53
N PHE A 568 14.47 6.44 1.19
CA PHE A 568 15.68 5.65 1.03
C PHE A 568 16.13 4.99 2.33
N ASP A 569 16.20 5.76 3.42
CA ASP A 569 16.62 5.25 4.74
C ASP A 569 15.65 4.18 5.25
N SER A 570 14.35 4.37 5.03
CA SER A 570 13.32 3.38 5.38
C SER A 570 13.46 2.09 4.57
N VAL A 571 13.61 2.18 3.24
CA VAL A 571 13.77 1.00 2.39
C VAL A 571 15.09 0.27 2.71
N ALA A 572 16.18 0.99 2.92
CA ALA A 572 17.47 0.41 3.30
C ALA A 572 17.38 -0.38 4.61
N THR A 573 16.58 0.11 5.57
CA THR A 573 16.40 -0.51 6.88
C THR A 573 15.41 -1.68 6.83
N ASP A 574 14.21 -1.45 6.32
CA ASP A 574 13.09 -2.39 6.41
C ASP A 574 13.18 -3.53 5.39
N CYS A 575 13.90 -3.30 4.28
CA CYS A 575 14.14 -4.31 3.25
C CYS A 575 15.55 -4.92 3.32
N ALA A 576 16.29 -4.71 4.41
CA ALA A 576 17.65 -5.24 4.57
C ALA A 576 17.69 -6.76 4.38
N GLY A 577 18.57 -7.23 3.49
CA GLY A 577 18.73 -8.66 3.17
C GLY A 577 17.77 -9.21 2.12
N TYR A 578 16.88 -8.39 1.58
CA TYR A 578 15.99 -8.76 0.47
C TYR A 578 16.43 -8.07 -0.82
N ASN A 579 16.10 -8.67 -1.96
CA ASN A 579 16.21 -8.05 -3.27
C ASN A 579 14.81 -7.87 -3.87
N VAL A 580 14.60 -6.79 -4.60
CA VAL A 580 13.37 -6.57 -5.39
C VAL A 580 13.77 -6.64 -6.86
N SER A 581 13.11 -7.51 -7.63
CA SER A 581 13.40 -7.71 -9.06
C SER A 581 14.87 -8.04 -9.40
N SER A 582 15.61 -8.69 -8.48
CA SER A 582 17.06 -9.02 -8.60
C SER A 582 18.03 -7.85 -8.40
N SER A 583 17.57 -6.76 -7.79
CA SER A 583 18.39 -5.60 -7.46
C SER A 583 18.21 -5.22 -5.98
N ALA A 584 19.11 -4.37 -5.47
CA ALA A 584 18.93 -3.77 -4.15
C ALA A 584 17.56 -3.05 -4.09
N PRO A 585 16.77 -3.20 -3.00
CA PRO A 585 15.47 -2.55 -2.86
C PRO A 585 15.53 -1.02 -3.00
N THR A 586 16.69 -0.44 -2.66
CA THR A 586 16.97 1.00 -2.74
C THR A 586 17.30 1.49 -4.15
N LYS A 587 17.51 0.61 -5.15
CA LYS A 587 18.04 0.98 -6.48
C LYS A 587 17.28 2.15 -7.12
N TYR A 588 15.98 2.00 -7.34
CA TYR A 588 15.21 2.98 -8.11
C TYR A 588 15.01 4.31 -7.37
N GLY A 589 14.65 4.29 -6.08
CA GLY A 589 14.53 5.54 -5.33
C GLY A 589 15.88 6.18 -5.02
N GLY A 590 16.95 5.40 -4.92
CA GLY A 590 18.33 5.91 -4.82
C GLY A 590 18.79 6.59 -6.11
N GLN A 591 18.42 6.06 -7.29
CA GLN A 591 18.68 6.71 -8.59
C GLN A 591 17.95 8.04 -8.68
N ILE A 592 16.68 8.09 -8.25
CA ILE A 592 15.92 9.33 -8.18
C ILE A 592 16.58 10.33 -7.24
N TRP A 593 16.99 9.88 -6.05
CA TRP A 593 17.61 10.74 -5.05
C TRP A 593 18.99 11.25 -5.49
N SER A 594 19.80 10.42 -6.16
CA SER A 594 21.06 10.83 -6.79
C SER A 594 20.80 11.88 -7.87
N GLY A 595 19.83 11.63 -8.76
CA GLY A 595 19.44 12.58 -9.80
C GLY A 595 18.93 13.91 -9.24
N TRP A 596 18.24 13.88 -8.11
CA TRP A 596 17.82 15.06 -7.37
C TRP A 596 19.01 15.84 -6.82
N ASN A 597 19.93 15.20 -6.08
CA ASN A 597 21.15 15.84 -5.56
C ASN A 597 21.96 16.51 -6.68
N GLU A 598 22.10 15.80 -7.80
CA GLU A 598 22.79 16.23 -9.00
C GLU A 598 22.13 17.47 -9.64
N THR A 599 20.80 17.51 -9.71
CA THR A 599 20.02 18.61 -10.29
C THR A 599 20.01 19.84 -9.38
N CYS A 600 19.96 19.63 -8.08
CA CYS A 600 19.74 20.67 -7.07
C CYS A 600 21.03 21.27 -6.49
N LEU A 601 22.18 20.84 -6.98
CA LEU A 601 23.47 21.42 -6.62
C LEU A 601 23.53 22.90 -7.04
N LYS A 602 23.76 23.78 -6.08
CA LYS A 602 23.97 25.22 -6.30
C LYS A 602 25.41 25.62 -6.02
N ASP A 603 25.91 26.57 -6.80
CA ASP A 603 27.21 27.19 -6.53
C ASP A 603 27.12 28.06 -5.25
N PRO A 604 27.97 27.82 -4.24
CA PRO A 604 27.87 28.48 -2.94
C PRO A 604 28.19 29.98 -3.00
N THR A 605 28.76 30.47 -4.11
CA THR A 605 29.14 31.88 -4.26
C THR A 605 28.09 32.70 -5.01
N THR A 606 27.42 32.09 -5.99
CA THR A 606 26.45 32.76 -6.86
C THR A 606 25.01 32.36 -6.61
N ASP A 607 24.77 31.30 -5.83
CA ASP A 607 23.46 30.69 -5.56
C ASP A 607 22.69 30.23 -6.82
N LYS A 608 23.42 30.05 -7.92
CA LYS A 608 22.87 29.53 -9.19
C LYS A 608 23.02 28.02 -9.27
N TYR A 609 22.09 27.37 -9.96
CA TYR A 609 22.18 25.93 -10.21
C TYR A 609 23.41 25.59 -11.04
N CYS A 610 24.12 24.57 -10.59
CA CYS A 610 25.37 24.16 -11.20
C CYS A 610 25.19 23.62 -12.61
N ASN A 611 24.04 23.03 -12.92
CA ASN A 611 23.74 22.58 -14.28
C ASN A 611 23.65 23.75 -15.28
N ASP A 612 23.09 24.89 -14.88
CA ASP A 612 23.02 26.08 -15.74
C ASP A 612 24.39 26.73 -15.93
N ILE A 613 25.23 26.69 -14.88
CA ILE A 613 26.61 27.15 -14.96
C ILE A 613 27.42 26.27 -15.93
N ILE A 614 27.32 24.94 -15.80
CA ILE A 614 28.05 23.98 -16.62
C ILE A 614 27.60 24.02 -18.09
N GLU A 615 26.30 24.21 -18.33
CA GLU A 615 25.78 24.38 -19.70
C GLU A 615 26.41 25.60 -20.41
N GLY A 616 26.69 26.67 -19.65
CA GLY A 616 27.34 27.86 -20.17
C GLY A 616 28.84 27.72 -20.46
N PHE A 617 29.43 26.55 -20.22
CA PHE A 617 30.85 26.32 -20.47
C PHE A 617 31.19 26.19 -21.95
N SER A 618 32.46 26.40 -22.26
CA SER A 618 32.98 26.27 -23.62
C SER A 618 32.84 24.83 -24.13
N GLU A 619 32.32 24.64 -25.36
CA GLU A 619 32.32 23.34 -26.05
C GLU A 619 33.76 22.96 -26.42
N VAL A 620 34.19 21.76 -26.01
CA VAL A 620 35.55 21.23 -26.24
C VAL A 620 35.48 19.75 -26.62
N ASP A 621 36.41 19.31 -27.47
CA ASP A 621 36.48 17.90 -27.92
C ASP A 621 36.92 16.95 -26.79
N PHE A 622 37.71 17.45 -25.82
CA PHE A 622 38.17 16.68 -24.67
C PHE A 622 38.19 17.54 -23.42
N THR A 623 37.88 16.95 -22.26
CA THR A 623 37.85 17.64 -20.94
C THR A 623 39.18 18.31 -20.60
N LYS A 624 40.32 17.74 -21.02
CA LYS A 624 41.65 18.34 -20.86
C LYS A 624 41.81 19.69 -21.58
N ASP A 625 41.02 19.97 -22.60
CA ASP A 625 41.10 21.19 -23.42
C ASP A 625 40.21 22.30 -22.85
N ARG A 626 39.37 21.99 -21.84
CA ARG A 626 38.53 22.96 -21.13
C ARG A 626 39.38 24.01 -20.39
N PRO A 627 38.98 25.30 -20.41
CA PRO A 627 39.63 26.35 -19.63
C PRO A 627 39.73 26.00 -18.14
N LYS A 628 40.88 26.31 -17.51
CA LYS A 628 41.11 25.98 -16.09
C LYS A 628 40.06 26.59 -15.15
N SER A 629 39.51 27.76 -15.49
CA SER A 629 38.44 28.42 -14.71
C SER A 629 37.11 27.67 -14.72
N GLU A 630 36.77 26.98 -15.81
CA GLU A 630 35.56 26.15 -15.91
C GLU A 630 35.82 24.77 -15.31
N LEU A 631 36.97 24.16 -15.67
CA LEU A 631 37.39 22.84 -15.21
C LEU A 631 37.51 22.75 -13.68
N CYS A 632 38.03 23.81 -13.05
CA CYS A 632 38.21 23.88 -11.59
C CYS A 632 37.11 24.67 -10.88
N SER A 633 35.97 24.91 -11.56
CA SER A 633 34.81 25.52 -10.92
C SER A 633 34.23 24.56 -9.88
N PHE A 634 33.63 25.13 -8.81
CA PHE A 634 32.94 24.33 -7.79
C PHE A 634 31.93 23.37 -8.43
N CYS A 635 31.10 23.89 -9.33
CA CYS A 635 30.04 23.12 -9.96
C CYS A 635 30.54 21.90 -10.74
N TYR A 636 31.59 22.04 -11.53
CA TYR A 636 32.10 20.92 -12.33
C TYR A 636 32.79 19.86 -11.47
N VAL A 637 33.60 20.31 -10.50
CA VAL A 637 34.30 19.43 -9.56
C VAL A 637 33.30 18.67 -8.70
N GLU A 638 32.44 19.38 -7.98
CA GLU A 638 31.50 18.78 -7.03
C GLU A 638 30.50 17.88 -7.75
N ARG A 639 30.11 18.19 -9.00
CA ARG A 639 29.24 17.31 -9.78
C ARG A 639 29.89 15.96 -10.06
N LEU A 640 31.13 15.94 -10.55
CA LEU A 640 31.83 14.69 -10.83
C LEU A 640 32.14 13.91 -9.55
N GLU A 641 32.49 14.59 -8.46
CA GLU A 641 32.71 13.93 -7.17
C GLU A 641 31.41 13.39 -6.57
N MET A 642 30.28 14.10 -6.72
CA MET A 642 28.97 13.63 -6.28
C MET A 642 28.54 12.37 -7.03
N MET A 643 28.75 12.33 -8.34
CA MET A 643 28.51 11.14 -9.15
C MET A 643 29.41 9.98 -8.67
N GLN A 644 30.71 10.23 -8.47
CA GLN A 644 31.66 9.22 -7.97
C GLN A 644 31.27 8.64 -6.60
N ARG A 645 30.75 9.47 -5.69
CA ARG A 645 30.34 9.05 -4.34
C ARG A 645 29.06 8.19 -4.31
N SER A 646 28.31 8.14 -5.42
CA SER A 646 26.99 7.50 -5.50
C SER A 646 26.99 6.29 -6.44
N SER A 647 26.76 5.08 -5.90
CA SER A 647 26.48 3.88 -6.70
C SER A 647 25.19 3.97 -7.54
N TYR A 648 24.37 5.00 -7.33
CA TYR A 648 23.09 5.22 -8.01
C TYR A 648 23.20 6.22 -9.18
N SER A 649 24.39 6.77 -9.43
CA SER A 649 24.65 7.70 -10.52
C SER A 649 25.14 6.97 -11.78
N VAL A 650 25.19 7.68 -12.91
CA VAL A 650 25.73 7.16 -14.19
C VAL A 650 27.27 7.16 -14.26
N TYR A 651 27.97 7.28 -13.13
CA TYR A 651 29.43 7.40 -13.09
C TYR A 651 30.13 6.16 -13.68
N ASP A 652 30.59 6.28 -14.93
CA ASP A 652 31.21 5.23 -15.73
C ASP A 652 32.69 5.55 -16.05
N GLU A 653 33.30 4.76 -16.93
CA GLU A 653 34.70 4.95 -17.35
C GLU A 653 34.95 6.34 -17.97
N TYR A 654 33.94 6.93 -18.61
CA TYR A 654 34.04 8.26 -19.21
C TYR A 654 34.13 9.33 -18.12
N PHE A 655 33.21 9.33 -17.15
CA PHE A 655 33.22 10.29 -16.05
C PHE A 655 34.40 10.08 -15.09
N GLN A 656 34.88 8.83 -14.96
CA GLN A 656 36.13 8.53 -14.26
C GLN A 656 37.33 9.21 -14.92
N ALA A 657 37.46 9.10 -16.25
CA ALA A 657 38.55 9.76 -16.97
C ALA A 657 38.51 11.29 -16.81
N ASP A 658 37.31 11.88 -16.81
CA ASP A 658 37.10 13.31 -16.58
C ASP A 658 37.53 13.72 -15.16
N LEU A 659 37.11 12.99 -14.12
CA LEU A 659 37.46 13.34 -12.73
C LEU A 659 38.97 13.24 -12.47
N VAL A 660 39.64 12.24 -13.04
CA VAL A 660 41.11 12.10 -12.97
C VAL A 660 41.81 13.34 -13.56
N VAL A 661 41.34 13.83 -14.69
CA VAL A 661 41.89 15.05 -15.32
C VAL A 661 41.62 16.28 -14.47
N VAL A 662 40.42 16.41 -13.92
CA VAL A 662 40.02 17.52 -13.03
C VAL A 662 40.90 17.54 -11.79
N HIS A 663 41.01 16.42 -11.06
CA HIS A 663 41.85 16.30 -9.87
C HIS A 663 43.31 16.69 -10.15
N ALA A 664 43.88 16.20 -11.26
CA ALA A 664 45.25 16.50 -11.64
C ALA A 664 45.47 17.98 -12.03
N ARG A 665 44.54 18.62 -12.75
CA ARG A 665 44.73 20.01 -13.23
C ARG A 665 44.32 21.08 -12.21
N CYS A 666 43.47 20.70 -11.26
CA CYS A 666 42.93 21.56 -10.21
C CYS A 666 43.63 21.38 -8.85
N ASP A 667 44.63 20.49 -8.77
CA ASP A 667 45.39 20.18 -7.55
C ASP A 667 44.47 19.67 -6.41
N ILE A 668 43.48 18.84 -6.76
CA ILE A 668 42.49 18.26 -5.85
C ILE A 668 42.84 16.79 -5.60
N SER A 669 42.70 16.33 -4.36
CA SER A 669 42.91 14.93 -3.98
C SER A 669 41.59 14.29 -3.54
N GLY A 670 41.23 13.15 -4.13
CA GLY A 670 40.06 12.38 -3.75
C GLY A 670 39.99 11.03 -4.48
N PRO A 671 38.99 10.20 -4.16
CA PRO A 671 38.73 8.97 -4.91
C PRO A 671 38.21 9.29 -6.32
N THR A 672 38.60 8.47 -7.28
CA THR A 672 38.15 8.52 -8.70
C THR A 672 37.63 7.18 -9.20
N GLU A 673 37.68 6.16 -8.34
CA GLU A 673 37.31 4.80 -8.63
C GLU A 673 35.79 4.69 -8.73
N MET A 674 35.30 3.90 -9.69
CA MET A 674 33.87 3.67 -9.84
C MET A 674 33.31 3.01 -8.57
N PRO A 675 32.16 3.48 -8.06
CA PRO A 675 31.52 2.86 -6.91
C PRO A 675 31.01 1.45 -7.25
N PRO A 676 30.82 0.57 -6.25
CA PRO A 676 30.34 -0.79 -6.49
C PRO A 676 28.97 -0.79 -7.19
N SER A 677 28.78 -1.72 -8.14
CA SER A 677 27.49 -1.91 -8.82
C SER A 677 26.40 -2.30 -7.81
N LEU A 678 25.21 -1.72 -8.01
CA LEU A 678 23.99 -2.07 -7.27
C LEU A 678 23.28 -3.30 -7.83
N ASP A 679 23.69 -3.72 -9.03
CA ASP A 679 23.28 -4.99 -9.59
C ASP A 679 24.13 -6.10 -8.96
N ALA A 680 23.49 -7.23 -8.70
CA ALA A 680 24.24 -8.42 -8.32
C ALA A 680 25.32 -8.68 -9.38
N PRO A 681 26.57 -8.98 -8.99
CA PRO A 681 27.68 -9.12 -9.94
C PRO A 681 27.32 -10.13 -11.04
N PRO A 682 27.53 -9.79 -12.33
CA PRO A 682 27.30 -10.71 -13.41
C PRO A 682 28.34 -11.83 -13.34
N GLU A 683 27.89 -13.08 -13.31
CA GLU A 683 28.81 -14.20 -13.52
C GLU A 683 29.33 -14.21 -14.97
N PHE A 684 30.65 -14.21 -15.10
CA PHE A 684 31.41 -14.28 -16.35
C PHE A 684 30.96 -15.42 -17.28
N HIS A 685 30.79 -15.13 -18.58
CA HIS A 685 30.65 -16.15 -19.62
C HIS A 685 31.92 -16.29 -20.50
N PRO A 686 32.48 -17.52 -20.66
CA PRO A 686 33.51 -17.85 -21.64
C PRO A 686 32.93 -18.24 -23.04
N LYS A 687 33.81 -18.63 -24.00
CA LYS A 687 33.58 -18.60 -25.47
C LYS A 687 32.36 -19.39 -26.03
N PRO A 688 31.51 -18.82 -26.91
CA PRO A 688 30.50 -19.55 -27.67
C PRO A 688 31.13 -20.52 -28.67
N ALA A 689 30.54 -21.71 -28.82
CA ALA A 689 30.87 -22.70 -29.84
C ALA A 689 29.82 -22.66 -30.97
N CYS A 690 30.24 -22.95 -32.22
CA CYS A 690 29.36 -22.91 -33.38
C CYS A 690 28.45 -24.14 -33.47
N LEU A 691 27.23 -24.01 -32.96
CA LEU A 691 26.33 -25.15 -32.67
C LEU A 691 25.77 -25.86 -33.92
N SER A 692 25.70 -25.19 -35.06
CA SER A 692 25.26 -25.81 -36.32
C SER A 692 26.35 -26.66 -36.98
N GLY A 693 27.61 -26.51 -36.55
CA GLY A 693 28.80 -27.04 -37.24
C GLY A 693 29.08 -26.41 -38.60
N LYS A 694 28.24 -25.50 -39.10
CA LYS A 694 28.39 -24.83 -40.39
C LYS A 694 29.09 -23.49 -40.18
N ARG A 695 30.11 -23.24 -41.00
CA ARG A 695 30.82 -21.97 -41.03
C ARG A 695 30.76 -21.35 -42.41
N TYR A 696 30.86 -20.03 -42.46
CA TYR A 696 30.84 -19.23 -43.66
C TYR A 696 32.06 -18.31 -43.63
N THR A 697 32.83 -18.31 -44.73
CA THR A 697 33.96 -17.39 -44.90
C THR A 697 33.50 -16.20 -45.73
N THR A 698 33.57 -15.00 -45.17
CA THR A 698 33.11 -13.77 -45.83
C THR A 698 33.97 -13.40 -47.03
N VAL A 699 33.35 -12.79 -48.04
CA VAL A 699 34.03 -12.26 -49.25
C VAL A 699 33.84 -10.75 -49.36
N ASP A 700 34.65 -10.10 -50.22
CA ASP A 700 34.57 -8.66 -50.44
C ASP A 700 33.18 -8.25 -50.94
N GLY A 701 32.49 -7.43 -50.15
CA GLY A 701 31.14 -6.94 -50.44
C GLY A 701 30.03 -7.56 -49.58
N ASP A 702 30.35 -8.53 -48.72
CA ASP A 702 29.37 -9.12 -47.80
C ASP A 702 28.87 -8.12 -46.74
N THR A 703 27.59 -8.26 -46.39
CA THR A 703 26.87 -7.58 -45.30
C THR A 703 26.12 -8.63 -44.47
N CYS A 704 25.71 -8.33 -43.22
CA CYS A 704 24.89 -9.24 -42.42
C CYS A 704 23.67 -9.73 -43.19
N ASP A 705 22.99 -8.83 -43.91
CA ASP A 705 21.77 -9.14 -44.64
C ASP A 705 22.02 -9.97 -45.90
N SER A 706 23.07 -9.65 -46.66
CA SER A 706 23.43 -10.46 -47.84
C SER A 706 23.82 -11.89 -47.47
N VAL A 707 24.55 -12.07 -46.37
CA VAL A 707 24.95 -13.39 -45.85
C VAL A 707 23.75 -14.12 -45.25
N ALA A 708 22.91 -13.43 -44.48
CA ALA A 708 21.71 -14.00 -43.89
C ALA A 708 20.72 -14.49 -44.95
N LEU A 709 20.52 -13.73 -46.04
CA LEU A 709 19.71 -14.14 -47.18
C LEU A 709 20.35 -15.31 -47.95
N HIS A 710 21.67 -15.29 -48.15
CA HIS A 710 22.37 -16.37 -48.85
C HIS A 710 22.26 -17.70 -48.09
N LEU A 711 22.30 -17.65 -46.76
CA LEU A 711 22.32 -18.82 -45.89
C LEU A 711 20.94 -19.18 -45.32
N ASN A 712 19.89 -18.44 -45.67
CA ASN A 712 18.55 -18.55 -45.08
C ASN A 712 18.58 -18.56 -43.54
N VAL A 713 19.17 -17.55 -42.91
CA VAL A 713 19.15 -17.35 -41.46
C VAL A 713 18.64 -15.96 -41.12
N SER A 714 18.31 -15.67 -39.85
CA SER A 714 18.11 -14.29 -39.40
C SER A 714 19.46 -13.59 -39.21
N SER A 715 19.56 -12.33 -39.65
CA SER A 715 20.73 -11.48 -39.45
C SER A 715 21.06 -11.33 -37.96
N ALA A 716 20.04 -11.15 -37.10
CA ALA A 716 20.22 -11.07 -35.65
C ALA A 716 20.80 -12.36 -35.07
N SER A 717 20.26 -13.51 -35.43
CA SER A 717 20.79 -14.81 -35.00
C SER A 717 22.23 -15.03 -35.46
N PHE A 718 22.58 -14.53 -36.64
CA PHE A 718 23.93 -14.61 -37.21
C PHE A 718 24.91 -13.70 -36.46
N VAL A 719 24.53 -12.46 -36.14
CA VAL A 719 25.34 -11.55 -35.33
C VAL A 719 25.51 -12.11 -33.91
N MET A 720 24.42 -12.58 -33.30
CA MET A 720 24.44 -13.14 -31.95
C MET A 720 25.31 -14.41 -31.86
N ALA A 721 25.31 -15.25 -32.88
CA ALA A 721 26.18 -16.43 -32.96
C ALA A 721 27.68 -16.08 -33.10
N ASN A 722 28.00 -14.85 -33.50
CA ASN A 722 29.36 -14.40 -33.82
C ASN A 722 29.77 -13.14 -33.05
N ASN A 723 29.11 -12.86 -31.92
CA ASN A 723 29.26 -11.65 -31.09
C ASN A 723 30.67 -11.38 -30.52
N ARG A 724 31.65 -12.21 -30.88
CA ARG A 724 33.08 -12.04 -30.58
C ARG A 724 33.82 -11.25 -31.64
N HIS A 725 33.29 -11.19 -32.85
CA HIS A 725 33.80 -10.36 -33.92
C HIS A 725 33.09 -9.01 -33.84
N THR A 726 33.84 -7.92 -34.05
CA THR A 726 33.23 -6.60 -34.25
C THR A 726 32.53 -6.61 -35.60
N ILE A 727 31.27 -7.03 -35.59
CA ILE A 727 30.43 -7.12 -36.78
C ILE A 727 29.75 -5.77 -36.97
N VAL A 728 30.11 -5.08 -38.05
CA VAL A 728 29.37 -3.93 -38.55
C VAL A 728 28.54 -4.43 -39.71
N CYS A 729 27.22 -4.46 -39.53
CA CYS A 729 26.37 -5.21 -40.44
C CYS A 729 26.33 -4.69 -41.87
N ASP A 730 26.63 -3.41 -42.09
CA ASP A 730 26.64 -2.78 -43.41
C ASP A 730 27.91 -3.09 -44.23
N ARG A 731 28.94 -3.69 -43.62
CA ARG A 731 30.18 -4.10 -44.31
C ARG A 731 30.97 -5.13 -43.50
N LEU A 732 30.97 -6.38 -43.97
CA LEU A 732 31.80 -7.44 -43.44
C LEU A 732 33.17 -7.45 -44.16
N PRO A 733 34.30 -7.45 -43.42
CA PRO A 733 35.62 -7.72 -43.98
C PRO A 733 35.68 -9.08 -44.68
N SER A 734 36.47 -9.23 -45.74
CA SER A 734 36.74 -10.52 -46.38
C SER A 734 37.60 -11.45 -45.50
N ASP A 735 37.51 -12.74 -45.77
CA ASP A 735 38.24 -13.83 -45.10
C ASP A 735 37.92 -14.05 -43.60
N MET A 736 36.76 -13.55 -43.11
CA MET A 736 36.30 -13.86 -41.74
C MET A 736 35.56 -15.20 -41.69
N ASP A 737 35.99 -16.10 -40.79
CA ASP A 737 35.38 -17.41 -40.58
C ASP A 737 34.27 -17.36 -39.51
N LEU A 738 33.02 -17.17 -39.94
CA LEU A 738 31.85 -16.93 -39.09
C LEU A 738 30.97 -18.17 -38.94
N CYS A 739 30.40 -18.37 -37.75
CA CYS A 739 29.43 -19.42 -37.46
C CYS A 739 28.08 -19.14 -38.12
N VAL A 740 27.49 -20.14 -38.76
CA VAL A 740 26.13 -20.04 -39.31
C VAL A 740 25.14 -20.58 -38.28
N PRO A 741 24.12 -19.83 -37.82
CA PRO A 741 23.10 -20.36 -36.92
C PRO A 741 22.14 -21.33 -37.66
N THR A 742 21.11 -21.82 -36.97
CA THR A 742 20.07 -22.65 -37.60
C THR A 742 19.32 -21.90 -38.70
N THR A 743 19.05 -22.58 -39.82
CA THR A 743 18.39 -22.01 -41.00
C THR A 743 16.88 -21.94 -40.85
N CYS A 744 16.27 -20.98 -41.51
CA CYS A 744 14.85 -20.71 -41.53
C CYS A 744 14.24 -21.25 -42.83
N ALA A 745 13.01 -21.78 -42.78
CA ALA A 745 12.32 -22.22 -44.00
C ALA A 745 12.00 -21.05 -44.94
N SER A 746 11.77 -19.87 -44.36
CA SER A 746 11.58 -18.64 -45.12
C SER A 746 12.09 -17.45 -44.31
N THR A 747 12.81 -16.55 -44.97
CA THR A 747 13.28 -15.28 -44.42
C THR A 747 12.47 -14.10 -44.97
N TYR A 748 12.50 -12.97 -44.27
CA TYR A 748 11.87 -11.71 -44.67
C TYR A 748 12.80 -10.54 -44.37
N VAL A 749 12.86 -9.57 -45.29
CA VAL A 749 13.67 -8.35 -45.14
C VAL A 749 12.77 -7.24 -44.63
N LEU A 750 13.07 -6.71 -43.44
CA LEU A 750 12.34 -5.62 -42.81
C LEU A 750 12.36 -4.35 -43.66
N LYS A 751 11.22 -3.65 -43.71
CA LYS A 751 11.07 -2.29 -44.26
C LYS A 751 10.93 -1.28 -43.12
N ASP A 752 11.29 -0.02 -43.38
CA ASP A 752 11.32 1.07 -42.37
C ASP A 752 9.99 1.30 -41.63
N THR A 753 8.86 0.92 -42.22
CA THR A 753 7.51 1.06 -41.62
C THR A 753 6.92 -0.25 -41.12
N ASP A 754 7.68 -1.35 -41.17
CA ASP A 754 7.17 -2.66 -40.76
C ASP A 754 7.01 -2.74 -39.23
N THR A 755 5.93 -3.39 -38.83
CA THR A 755 5.68 -3.86 -37.46
C THR A 755 5.56 -5.37 -37.50
N CYS A 756 5.72 -6.07 -36.36
CA CYS A 756 5.45 -7.51 -36.33
C CYS A 756 4.08 -7.84 -36.92
N ARG A 757 3.06 -7.04 -36.59
CA ARG A 757 1.69 -7.23 -37.05
C ARG A 757 1.56 -7.03 -38.57
N SER A 758 2.17 -6.00 -39.13
CA SER A 758 2.09 -5.77 -40.58
C SER A 758 2.80 -6.87 -41.39
N ILE A 759 3.90 -7.41 -40.86
CA ILE A 759 4.62 -8.52 -41.48
C ILE A 759 3.81 -9.82 -41.40
N GLU A 760 3.24 -10.12 -40.23
CA GLU A 760 2.43 -11.33 -40.01
C GLU A 760 1.19 -11.32 -40.92
N GLU A 761 0.47 -10.19 -40.98
CA GLU A 761 -0.70 -10.01 -41.84
C GLU A 761 -0.34 -10.10 -43.33
N ALA A 762 0.78 -9.50 -43.77
CA ALA A 762 1.19 -9.52 -45.17
C ALA A 762 1.69 -10.90 -45.66
N ASN A 763 2.15 -11.76 -44.75
CA ASN A 763 2.74 -13.08 -45.08
C ASN A 763 1.84 -14.27 -44.69
N SER A 764 0.57 -14.01 -44.31
CA SER A 764 -0.38 -15.04 -43.87
C SER A 764 0.11 -15.88 -42.67
N ASN A 765 0.89 -15.26 -41.78
CA ASN A 765 1.33 -15.87 -40.53
C ASN A 765 0.36 -15.54 -39.40
N ASN A 766 0.35 -16.33 -38.34
CA ASN A 766 -0.46 -16.04 -37.16
C ASN A 766 0.15 -14.87 -36.37
N VAL A 767 -0.71 -14.14 -35.66
CA VAL A 767 -0.26 -13.09 -34.74
C VAL A 767 0.70 -13.69 -33.71
N GLY A 768 1.93 -13.19 -33.63
CA GLY A 768 2.99 -13.71 -32.76
C GLY A 768 4.04 -14.61 -33.44
N ASP A 769 3.84 -15.02 -34.70
CA ASP A 769 4.80 -15.86 -35.41
C ASP A 769 6.15 -15.14 -35.67
N VAL A 770 6.16 -13.82 -35.90
CA VAL A 770 7.43 -13.08 -36.04
C VAL A 770 8.26 -13.19 -34.76
N ARG A 771 7.62 -13.06 -33.59
CA ARG A 771 8.30 -13.21 -32.28
C ARG A 771 8.69 -14.66 -32.01
N ARG A 772 7.85 -15.61 -32.42
CA ARG A 772 8.09 -17.04 -32.26
C ARG A 772 9.40 -17.48 -32.93
N TYR A 773 9.62 -17.04 -34.16
CA TYR A 773 10.80 -17.43 -34.95
C TYR A 773 12.00 -16.47 -34.78
N ASN A 774 11.79 -15.32 -34.13
CA ASN A 774 12.82 -14.34 -33.82
C ASN A 774 12.74 -14.00 -32.33
N PRO A 775 13.22 -14.87 -31.44
CA PRO A 775 13.01 -14.77 -29.99
C PRO A 775 13.72 -13.58 -29.33
N TRP A 776 14.52 -12.82 -30.08
CA TRP A 776 15.10 -11.55 -29.66
C TRP A 776 14.13 -10.37 -29.79
N VAL A 777 13.04 -10.53 -30.54
CA VAL A 777 12.01 -9.49 -30.71
C VAL A 777 11.17 -9.42 -29.44
N GLU A 778 11.04 -8.21 -28.89
CA GLU A 778 10.31 -7.96 -27.66
C GLU A 778 8.83 -8.30 -27.78
N PHE A 779 8.18 -8.53 -26.63
CA PHE A 779 6.78 -8.90 -26.61
C PHE A 779 5.89 -7.85 -27.29
N ASP A 780 6.19 -6.56 -27.13
CA ASP A 780 5.47 -5.46 -27.79
C ASP A 780 6.03 -5.09 -29.17
N CYS A 781 7.07 -5.79 -29.63
CA CYS A 781 7.81 -5.53 -30.87
C CYS A 781 8.45 -4.14 -30.97
N SER A 782 8.63 -3.44 -29.84
CA SER A 782 9.21 -2.09 -29.80
C SER A 782 10.64 -2.03 -30.35
N ASN A 783 11.39 -3.14 -30.21
CA ASN A 783 12.78 -3.24 -30.63
C ASN A 783 12.98 -3.66 -32.11
N LEU A 784 11.90 -3.89 -32.88
CA LEU A 784 12.00 -4.47 -34.22
C LEU A 784 12.76 -3.58 -35.22
N GLN A 785 12.56 -2.26 -35.14
CA GLN A 785 13.21 -1.29 -36.04
C GLN A 785 14.48 -0.68 -35.45
N SER A 786 14.50 -0.42 -34.15
CA SER A 786 15.63 0.24 -33.48
C SER A 786 16.90 -0.61 -33.44
N THR A 787 16.78 -1.93 -33.66
CA THR A 787 17.91 -2.87 -33.60
C THR A 787 18.52 -3.20 -34.96
N THR A 788 17.89 -2.79 -36.08
CA THR A 788 18.38 -3.12 -37.43
C THR A 788 19.77 -2.57 -37.77
N PRO A 789 20.23 -1.41 -37.25
CA PRO A 789 21.61 -0.97 -37.48
C PRO A 789 22.66 -1.92 -36.88
N SER A 790 22.28 -2.65 -35.82
CA SER A 790 23.18 -3.55 -35.09
C SER A 790 23.03 -5.01 -35.51
N PHE A 791 21.82 -5.42 -35.93
CA PHE A 791 21.50 -6.81 -36.22
C PHE A 791 21.14 -7.09 -37.67
N GLY A 792 21.06 -6.08 -38.53
CA GLY A 792 20.57 -6.21 -39.90
C GLY A 792 19.04 -6.32 -39.98
N HIS A 793 18.53 -6.53 -41.19
CA HIS A 793 17.11 -6.45 -41.52
C HIS A 793 16.47 -7.82 -41.82
N VAL A 794 17.23 -8.92 -41.84
CA VAL A 794 16.68 -10.25 -42.20
C VAL A 794 16.17 -11.00 -40.96
N ILE A 795 14.90 -11.37 -40.99
CA ILE A 795 14.22 -12.13 -39.93
C ILE A 795 13.68 -13.46 -40.45
N CYS A 796 13.37 -14.39 -39.56
CA CYS A 796 12.79 -15.68 -39.88
C CYS A 796 11.26 -15.65 -39.78
N LEU A 797 10.56 -16.19 -40.78
CA LEU A 797 9.09 -16.26 -40.76
C LEU A 797 8.55 -17.65 -40.50
N ARG A 798 9.37 -18.70 -40.66
CA ARG A 798 9.02 -20.11 -40.47
C ARG A 798 10.26 -20.95 -40.15
N ASP A 799 10.11 -21.99 -39.33
CA ASP A 799 11.17 -22.97 -39.05
C ASP A 799 11.43 -23.93 -40.23
N SER A 800 12.67 -24.38 -40.40
CA SER A 800 13.06 -25.34 -41.45
C SER A 800 12.40 -26.70 -41.28
N ASP A 801 11.88 -27.28 -42.37
CA ASP A 801 11.06 -28.50 -42.44
C ASP A 801 11.83 -29.83 -42.19
N GLU A 802 12.93 -29.82 -41.44
CA GLU A 802 13.57 -31.04 -40.94
C GLU A 802 12.74 -31.62 -39.78
N SER A 803 11.62 -32.25 -40.16
CA SER A 803 10.75 -33.17 -39.43
C SER A 803 10.73 -33.08 -37.89
N TYR A 804 9.76 -32.33 -37.35
CA TYR A 804 9.22 -32.58 -36.03
C TYR A 804 7.70 -32.84 -36.12
N THR A 805 7.32 -34.11 -36.10
CA THR A 805 5.93 -34.54 -35.90
C THR A 805 5.65 -34.63 -34.41
N ALA A 806 5.25 -33.52 -33.78
CA ALA A 806 4.47 -33.57 -32.54
C ALA A 806 2.99 -33.39 -32.88
N THR A 807 2.25 -34.49 -32.79
CA THR A 807 0.80 -34.51 -32.79
C THR A 807 0.25 -33.81 -31.55
N ALA A 808 -0.54 -32.77 -31.79
CA ALA A 808 -1.48 -32.06 -30.91
C ALA A 808 -0.91 -31.21 -29.75
N PRO A 809 -1.48 -30.02 -29.49
CA PRO A 809 -1.04 -29.13 -28.41
C PRO A 809 -1.53 -29.64 -27.05
N ILE A 810 -0.70 -29.50 -26.01
CA ILE A 810 -1.10 -29.68 -24.62
C ILE A 810 -2.07 -28.54 -24.25
N PRO A 811 -3.30 -28.82 -23.78
CA PRO A 811 -4.20 -27.79 -23.29
C PRO A 811 -3.61 -27.09 -22.06
N GLY A 812 -3.52 -25.76 -22.08
CA GLY A 812 -3.09 -24.95 -20.95
C GLY A 812 -1.66 -24.41 -21.00
N VAL A 813 -0.90 -24.67 -22.08
CA VAL A 813 0.41 -24.05 -22.28
C VAL A 813 0.25 -22.81 -23.18
N THR A 814 -0.04 -21.67 -22.57
CA THR A 814 0.31 -20.38 -23.15
C THR A 814 1.83 -20.25 -23.07
N ILE A 815 2.52 -20.48 -24.18
CA ILE A 815 3.94 -20.14 -24.29
C ILE A 815 4.02 -18.61 -24.36
N SER A 816 3.96 -17.95 -23.21
CA SER A 816 4.56 -16.61 -23.08
C SER A 816 6.06 -16.82 -22.87
N PRO A 817 6.94 -16.26 -23.71
CA PRO A 817 8.36 -16.21 -23.41
C PRO A 817 8.58 -15.28 -22.20
N GLY A 818 9.11 -15.82 -21.11
CA GLY A 818 9.88 -15.04 -20.14
C GLY A 818 11.37 -15.15 -20.47
N ARG A 819 12.19 -14.19 -20.01
CA ARG A 819 13.66 -14.28 -20.09
C ARG A 819 14.15 -15.57 -19.42
N SER A 820 14.97 -16.39 -20.09
CA SER A 820 15.72 -17.49 -19.46
C SER A 820 17.17 -17.50 -19.96
N SER A 821 18.13 -17.56 -19.04
CA SER A 821 19.57 -17.62 -19.32
C SER A 821 20.11 -19.06 -19.40
N GLY A 822 19.28 -20.08 -19.21
CA GLY A 822 19.70 -21.48 -19.08
C GLY A 822 20.21 -21.87 -17.69
N TYR A 823 20.20 -20.94 -16.73
CA TYR A 823 20.58 -21.16 -15.34
C TYR A 823 19.37 -21.11 -14.41
N SER A 824 19.42 -21.88 -13.32
CA SER A 824 18.46 -21.79 -12.22
C SER A 824 19.07 -21.02 -11.04
N ARG A 825 18.25 -20.52 -10.11
CA ARG A 825 18.73 -19.72 -8.97
C ARG A 825 18.94 -20.53 -7.69
N THR A 826 18.31 -21.69 -7.59
CA THR A 826 18.30 -22.52 -6.38
C THR A 826 18.66 -23.95 -6.72
N VAL A 827 19.43 -24.63 -5.86
CA VAL A 827 19.69 -26.06 -6.03
C VAL A 827 18.45 -26.84 -5.58
N VAL A 828 18.03 -27.82 -6.38
CA VAL A 828 16.94 -28.73 -6.07
C VAL A 828 17.54 -30.13 -6.07
N ASP A 829 17.15 -30.98 -5.12
CA ASP A 829 17.61 -32.36 -5.11
C ASP A 829 17.12 -33.10 -6.37
N PRO A 830 17.94 -34.01 -6.94
CA PRO A 830 17.51 -34.83 -8.06
C PRO A 830 16.26 -35.63 -7.69
N PRO A 831 15.36 -35.93 -8.64
CA PRO A 831 14.17 -36.71 -8.37
C PRO A 831 14.50 -38.03 -7.67
N SER A 832 13.88 -38.31 -6.53
CA SER A 832 14.20 -39.46 -5.67
C SER A 832 13.99 -40.83 -6.33
N ASN A 833 13.29 -40.87 -7.47
CA ASN A 833 13.03 -42.04 -8.29
C ASN A 833 13.93 -42.16 -9.53
N ALA A 834 14.93 -41.28 -9.70
CA ALA A 834 15.85 -41.28 -10.84
C ALA A 834 17.30 -41.29 -10.36
N THR A 835 18.17 -41.98 -11.10
CA THR A 835 19.60 -42.05 -10.76
C THR A 835 20.35 -40.90 -11.45
N VAL A 836 21.11 -40.10 -10.71
CA VAL A 836 21.90 -39.01 -11.30
C VAL A 836 22.98 -39.57 -12.21
N ALA A 837 23.09 -39.03 -13.43
CA ALA A 837 24.10 -39.45 -14.38
C ALA A 837 25.52 -39.15 -13.89
N ASN A 838 26.47 -40.01 -14.23
CA ASN A 838 27.82 -39.91 -13.68
C ASN A 838 28.50 -38.59 -14.05
N GLY A 839 29.09 -37.91 -13.06
CA GLY A 839 29.77 -36.63 -13.21
C GLY A 839 28.85 -35.41 -13.30
N THR A 840 27.52 -35.56 -13.37
CA THR A 840 26.57 -34.45 -13.43
C THR A 840 26.60 -33.60 -12.16
N THR A 841 26.60 -32.28 -12.30
CA THR A 841 26.62 -31.37 -11.14
C THR A 841 25.38 -31.54 -10.28
N LEU A 842 25.57 -31.64 -8.96
CA LEU A 842 24.48 -31.62 -7.98
C LEU A 842 24.05 -30.20 -7.62
N LYS A 843 24.83 -29.18 -8.02
CA LYS A 843 24.44 -27.76 -7.95
C LYS A 843 23.49 -27.43 -9.11
N CYS A 844 22.35 -28.10 -9.14
CA CYS A 844 21.39 -28.03 -10.22
C CYS A 844 20.01 -27.65 -9.71
N GLY A 845 19.39 -26.65 -10.31
CA GLY A 845 18.07 -26.18 -9.93
C GLY A 845 16.93 -26.68 -10.82
N LYS A 846 17.27 -27.41 -11.87
CA LYS A 846 16.30 -28.01 -12.77
C LYS A 846 16.86 -29.30 -13.35
N TRP A 847 16.21 -30.41 -13.03
CA TRP A 847 16.59 -31.75 -13.47
C TRP A 847 15.71 -32.21 -14.61
N HIS A 848 16.33 -32.86 -15.59
CA HIS A 848 15.63 -33.54 -16.66
C HIS A 848 15.93 -35.05 -16.60
N VAL A 849 14.89 -35.88 -16.51
CA VAL A 849 15.03 -37.35 -16.49
C VAL A 849 14.82 -37.88 -17.90
N ALA A 850 15.87 -38.42 -18.50
CA ALA A 850 15.86 -38.83 -19.90
C ALA A 850 14.86 -39.97 -20.15
N LYS A 851 14.06 -39.86 -21.20
CA LYS A 851 13.08 -40.85 -21.66
C LYS A 851 13.54 -41.54 -22.94
N GLU A 852 12.95 -42.68 -23.23
CA GLU A 852 13.27 -43.44 -24.44
C GLU A 852 12.94 -42.61 -25.70
N GLY A 853 13.91 -42.48 -26.61
CA GLY A 853 13.77 -41.73 -27.87
C GLY A 853 14.11 -40.24 -27.82
N GLU A 854 14.51 -39.68 -26.68
CA GLU A 854 14.95 -38.28 -26.57
C GLU A 854 16.38 -38.05 -27.07
N SER A 855 16.65 -36.84 -27.58
CA SER A 855 17.98 -36.42 -28.04
C SER A 855 18.46 -35.17 -27.28
N CYS A 856 19.78 -34.98 -27.12
CA CYS A 856 20.31 -33.82 -26.39
C CYS A 856 19.83 -32.45 -26.94
N PRO A 857 19.71 -32.23 -28.26
CA PRO A 857 19.16 -30.99 -28.80
C PRO A 857 17.71 -30.74 -28.39
N MET A 858 16.87 -31.79 -28.32
CA MET A 858 15.47 -31.67 -27.88
C MET A 858 15.37 -31.25 -26.42
N ILE A 859 16.25 -31.80 -25.57
CA ILE A 859 16.31 -31.43 -24.15
C ILE A 859 16.80 -29.98 -23.99
N CYS A 860 17.82 -29.56 -24.74
CA CYS A 860 18.33 -28.19 -24.69
C CYS A 860 17.28 -27.15 -25.10
N LEU A 861 16.56 -27.44 -26.19
CA LEU A 861 15.50 -26.56 -26.71
C LEU A 861 14.28 -26.52 -25.79
N GLY A 862 13.83 -27.68 -25.28
CA GLY A 862 12.66 -27.77 -24.41
C GLY A 862 12.89 -27.19 -23.02
N GLU A 863 14.12 -27.24 -22.51
CA GLU A 863 14.46 -26.77 -21.18
C GLU A 863 15.05 -25.35 -21.15
N SER A 864 15.18 -24.72 -22.32
CA SER A 864 15.76 -23.38 -22.52
C SER A 864 17.19 -23.26 -21.96
N ILE A 865 18.03 -24.26 -22.22
CA ILE A 865 19.45 -24.33 -21.83
C ILE A 865 20.35 -24.47 -23.05
N THR A 866 21.49 -23.77 -23.07
CA THR A 866 22.45 -23.91 -24.18
C THR A 866 23.10 -25.29 -24.16
N SER A 867 23.33 -25.88 -25.32
CA SER A 867 23.99 -27.19 -25.42
C SER A 867 25.41 -27.17 -24.83
N THR A 868 26.10 -26.03 -24.89
CA THR A 868 27.40 -25.83 -24.23
C THR A 868 27.29 -25.95 -22.72
N LEU A 869 26.33 -25.26 -22.10
CA LEU A 869 26.10 -25.34 -20.66
C LEU A 869 25.63 -26.73 -20.26
N PHE A 870 24.72 -27.32 -21.04
CA PHE A 870 24.20 -28.66 -20.80
C PHE A 870 25.29 -29.74 -20.83
N LEU A 871 26.24 -29.67 -21.78
CA LEU A 871 27.39 -30.58 -21.82
C LEU A 871 28.39 -30.31 -20.68
N ALA A 872 28.59 -29.04 -20.31
CA ALA A 872 29.53 -28.66 -19.26
C ALA A 872 29.09 -29.17 -17.88
N VAL A 873 27.78 -29.16 -17.62
CA VAL A 873 27.22 -29.62 -16.33
C VAL A 873 26.89 -31.10 -16.30
N ASN A 874 27.02 -31.80 -17.43
CA ASN A 874 26.83 -33.25 -17.57
C ASN A 874 28.03 -33.91 -18.31
N PRO A 875 29.20 -34.06 -17.65
CA PRO A 875 30.45 -34.51 -18.28
C PRO A 875 30.47 -35.95 -18.80
N SER A 876 29.46 -36.78 -18.47
CA SER A 876 29.27 -38.09 -19.09
C SER A 876 28.83 -38.00 -20.56
N LEU A 877 28.40 -36.81 -21.01
CA LEU A 877 28.01 -36.52 -22.39
C LEU A 877 29.14 -35.78 -23.12
N SER A 878 29.25 -36.02 -24.43
CA SER A 878 30.25 -35.35 -25.28
C SER A 878 29.63 -34.85 -26.57
N SER A 879 30.22 -33.82 -27.16
CA SER A 879 29.72 -33.19 -28.38
C SER A 879 29.60 -34.16 -29.57
N SER A 880 30.45 -35.19 -29.64
CA SER A 880 30.43 -36.19 -30.71
C SER A 880 29.46 -37.35 -30.48
N ASN A 881 28.93 -37.53 -29.27
CA ASN A 881 28.14 -38.72 -28.92
C ASN A 881 26.97 -38.46 -27.95
N CYS A 882 26.55 -37.20 -27.79
CA CYS A 882 25.65 -36.79 -26.70
C CYS A 882 24.35 -37.61 -26.66
N SER A 883 23.62 -37.68 -27.77
CA SER A 883 22.31 -38.34 -27.81
C SER A 883 22.38 -39.86 -27.65
N LEU A 884 23.49 -40.49 -28.06
CA LEU A 884 23.70 -41.93 -27.91
C LEU A 884 24.21 -42.30 -26.50
N ALA A 885 24.74 -41.33 -25.75
CA ALA A 885 25.22 -41.51 -24.39
C ALA A 885 24.13 -41.26 -23.33
N LEU A 886 22.93 -40.83 -23.72
CA LEU A 886 21.79 -40.68 -22.82
C LEU A 886 21.27 -42.05 -22.36
N VAL A 887 21.31 -42.28 -21.04
CA VAL A 887 20.72 -43.45 -20.40
C VAL A 887 19.31 -43.11 -19.90
N THR A 888 18.30 -43.80 -20.43
CA THR A 888 16.89 -43.64 -20.04
C THR A 888 16.70 -43.92 -18.54
N GLY A 889 15.96 -43.05 -17.86
CA GLY A 889 15.71 -43.11 -16.41
C GLY A 889 16.76 -42.40 -15.55
N ASN A 890 17.87 -41.93 -16.14
CA ASN A 890 18.85 -41.12 -15.43
C ASN A 890 18.47 -39.63 -15.44
N ALA A 891 18.84 -38.92 -14.37
CA ALA A 891 18.65 -37.49 -14.22
C ALA A 891 19.91 -36.72 -14.66
N TYR A 892 19.71 -35.73 -15.53
CA TYR A 892 20.72 -34.81 -16.05
C TYR A 892 20.38 -33.39 -15.64
N CYS A 893 21.40 -32.56 -15.39
CA CYS A 893 21.17 -31.17 -15.01
C CYS A 893 20.82 -30.33 -16.25
N ALA A 894 19.62 -29.77 -16.27
CA ALA A 894 19.08 -28.96 -17.38
C ALA A 894 18.89 -27.47 -17.02
N GLY A 895 19.25 -27.09 -15.80
CA GLY A 895 19.29 -25.71 -15.33
C GLY A 895 20.21 -25.61 -14.12
N PRO A 896 21.54 -25.58 -14.33
CA PRO A 896 22.50 -25.49 -13.24
C PRO A 896 22.35 -24.16 -12.49
N THR A 897 22.70 -24.14 -11.21
CA THR A 897 22.83 -22.85 -10.53
C THR A 897 24.00 -22.07 -11.10
N THR A 898 23.94 -20.75 -11.07
CA THR A 898 24.98 -19.88 -11.66
C THR A 898 26.38 -20.31 -11.15
N ASN A 899 26.50 -20.54 -9.85
CA ASN A 899 27.74 -20.98 -9.19
C ASN A 899 28.11 -22.47 -9.36
N TRP A 900 27.52 -23.23 -10.30
CA TRP A 900 27.73 -24.69 -10.42
C TRP A 900 29.20 -25.11 -10.61
N ALA A 901 30.03 -24.23 -11.17
CA ALA A 901 31.44 -24.45 -11.46
C ALA A 901 32.40 -24.00 -10.33
N SER A 902 31.87 -23.45 -9.22
CA SER A 902 32.70 -23.10 -8.06
C SER A 902 33.23 -24.36 -7.38
N LEU A 903 34.57 -24.46 -7.29
CA LEU A 903 35.26 -25.52 -6.55
C LEU A 903 34.73 -25.52 -5.11
N SER A 904 34.36 -26.70 -4.61
CA SER A 904 34.08 -26.90 -3.19
C SER A 904 35.37 -26.64 -2.41
N GLU A 905 35.39 -25.62 -1.56
CA GLU A 905 36.34 -25.57 -0.46
C GLU A 905 35.83 -26.55 0.62
N GLU A 906 36.48 -27.71 0.72
CA GLU A 906 36.67 -28.41 2.00
C GLU A 906 37.69 -27.65 2.86
#